data_AF-A0AAN6WEI6-F1
#
_entry.id   AF-A0AAN6WEI6-F1
#
_cell.length_a   1.000
_cell.length_b   1.000
_cell.length_c   1.000
_cell.angle_alpha   90.00
_cell.angle_beta   90.00
_cell.angle_gamma   90.00
#
_symmetry.space_group_name_H-M   'P 1'
#
loop_
_entity.id
_entity.type
_entity.pdbx_description
1 polymer ?
#
loop_
_entity_poly.entity_id
_entity_poly.type
_entity_poly.pdbx_seq_one_letter_code
_entity_poly.pdbx_strand_id
1 'polypeptide(L)'
;MPEQDQDEQQRRQQSDRGQMILLVLIFYLTFFSESDAPALISTPYLSASEILGRQRAAHAVLNSTNWGDFSPHELKEGAPPWELPKYLNLTGFRESDGFAWDDLGYFKDRCRQWSKHAYPPQEGDDEWAHGSTKKTWQNATGTVQGKWIRRQGSAPKYKDSFNLTAIAPGINWMEGDVDWGWNVTGSHGTVVLRFEEDDTDHSLYRETPKDGKEQHTAGFSREISAVATFQDEETSAASFVMQLYGVHWPLQGSIILTTTSEKFAGIFGLPHLTPHAKFFETSQRLLNRTVDKTLHERERSRLPDTSNPWNPVIEGDFGGQLPRCEYIMYLQLHALDHHYTDAKGFMDSSHSLIDDLERELRYPTGARNTKIPALQMSLVAWSPDCSYYLESKGPPLFPPADGQHLVGVKEEVLLSRVNYSLLVLTFVYAVQVMLLKGQIKESPTPSTLNRLSFWSMSMMLLADGLVFSASSTWSVSASDGFHSALLLTFVSFMSSAIGSGLLASIRGSEPERRARDTPSTTNTNTSNTTAATPTPPPDPTVSQNSDTLPPPVTAGPPRVPSSPIIIPSDQDIDAEIAGNVAAGAGAVPGLGTTTNATTTNTANNRPRTAQFAPIIFYFFLIILALMVLTILSLSWPPRARAIYINIVSFLYFSLWLPQIWRNARRNSRRSFSWNFLIGQSLCRLAPFAYFYLYNNNFLFVPSDWITFSCLVGWVWTQLLLLIMQNFWEPRLGIPFPQGWMPEVWDYHRILRQDDIESGVVIGLELDSSSSASSSTVEGADHKGLRERAKELKQRGMTLRNVDCAICREEMLVPVVMTGKPDPSWSMADMLERKSYMITPCRHMFHTKCLEQWFRKRLVCPICREDLQPL
;
A
#
# COMPACT_ATOMS: atom_id res chain seq x y z
N MET A 1 1.17 11.69 47.21
CA MET A 1 2.22 12.25 46.33
C MET A 1 3.01 11.23 45.49
N PRO A 2 2.98 9.88 45.66
CA PRO A 2 3.82 8.99 44.83
C PRO A 2 3.22 8.61 43.45
N GLU A 3 1.91 8.66 43.26
CA GLU A 3 1.26 8.22 42.00
C GLU A 3 1.69 9.03 40.78
N GLN A 4 1.93 10.34 40.95
CA GLN A 4 2.23 11.25 39.85
C GLN A 4 3.60 10.96 39.22
N ASP A 5 4.59 10.54 40.03
CA ASP A 5 5.91 10.12 39.56
C ASP A 5 5.86 8.77 38.84
N GLN A 6 5.06 7.81 39.33
CA GLN A 6 4.88 6.51 38.65
C GLN A 6 4.22 6.68 37.27
N ASP A 7 3.17 7.49 37.20
CA ASP A 7 2.44 7.79 35.97
C ASP A 7 3.29 8.61 34.97
N GLU A 8 4.27 9.40 35.44
CA GLU A 8 5.28 10.00 34.55
C GLU A 8 6.40 9.01 34.13
N GLN A 9 6.90 8.17 35.03
CA GLN A 9 7.91 7.14 34.70
C GLN A 9 7.39 6.14 33.66
N GLN A 10 6.12 5.70 33.77
CA GLN A 10 5.51 4.84 32.75
C GLN A 10 5.43 5.53 31.39
N ARG A 11 5.05 6.82 31.35
CA ARG A 11 5.01 7.60 30.10
C ARG A 11 6.40 7.77 29.47
N ARG A 12 7.45 7.99 30.27
CA ARG A 12 8.85 8.03 29.80
C ARG A 12 9.25 6.67 29.21
N GLN A 13 9.10 5.57 29.94
CA GLN A 13 9.37 4.21 29.40
C GLN A 13 8.60 3.89 28.12
N GLN A 14 7.38 4.38 27.96
CA GLN A 14 6.57 4.13 26.76
C GLN A 14 7.04 4.98 25.57
N SER A 15 7.51 6.20 25.81
CA SER A 15 8.21 7.04 24.82
C SER A 15 9.53 6.42 24.38
N ASP A 16 10.37 6.03 25.34
CA ASP A 16 11.71 5.48 25.10
C ASP A 16 11.64 4.18 24.29
N ARG A 17 10.66 3.32 24.57
CA ARG A 17 10.37 2.12 23.76
C ARG A 17 9.96 2.47 22.32
N GLY A 18 9.16 3.52 22.13
CA GLY A 18 8.81 4.02 20.79
C GLY A 18 10.03 4.53 20.03
N GLN A 19 10.90 5.28 20.69
CA GLN A 19 12.15 5.80 20.10
C GLN A 19 13.15 4.67 19.79
N MET A 20 13.30 3.68 20.68
CA MET A 20 14.16 2.51 20.44
C MET A 20 13.64 1.65 19.29
N ILE A 21 12.32 1.44 19.16
CA ILE A 21 11.72 0.76 18.00
C ILE A 21 11.95 1.58 16.73
N LEU A 22 11.79 2.91 16.77
CA LEU A 22 12.08 3.78 15.63
C LEU A 22 13.57 3.73 15.23
N LEU A 23 14.50 3.75 16.18
CA LEU A 23 15.93 3.64 15.92
C LEU A 23 16.33 2.27 15.37
N VAL A 24 15.77 1.18 15.90
CA VAL A 24 15.98 -0.18 15.36
C VAL A 24 15.37 -0.30 13.96
N LEU A 25 14.22 0.32 13.70
CA LEU A 25 13.58 0.31 12.38
C LEU A 25 14.33 1.19 11.37
N ILE A 26 14.85 2.35 11.78
CA ILE A 26 15.74 3.19 10.94
C ILE A 26 17.03 2.43 10.66
N PHE A 27 17.65 1.82 11.66
CA PHE A 27 18.86 1.00 11.51
C PHE A 27 18.62 -0.16 10.53
N TYR A 28 17.53 -0.90 10.70
CA TYR A 28 17.09 -1.94 9.77
C TYR A 28 16.90 -1.38 8.35
N LEU A 29 16.16 -0.28 8.19
CA LEU A 29 15.95 0.36 6.89
C LEU A 29 17.25 0.85 6.25
N THR A 30 18.22 1.37 7.01
CA THR A 30 19.54 1.74 6.47
C THR A 30 20.41 0.54 6.09
N PHE A 31 20.15 -0.65 6.65
CA PHE A 31 20.77 -1.91 6.24
C PHE A 31 20.06 -2.61 5.07
N PHE A 32 18.81 -2.22 4.77
CA PHE A 32 17.97 -2.76 3.69
C PHE A 32 17.59 -1.70 2.63
N SER A 33 18.26 -0.53 2.61
CA SER A 33 18.04 0.50 1.59
C SER A 33 18.81 0.14 0.33
N GLU A 34 18.10 -0.12 -0.76
CA GLU A 34 18.65 -0.62 -2.04
C GLU A 34 19.54 0.39 -2.80
N SER A 35 19.70 1.60 -2.27
CA SER A 35 20.59 2.64 -2.77
C SER A 35 21.95 2.62 -2.06
N ASP A 36 23.00 2.19 -2.77
CA ASP A 36 24.41 2.33 -2.39
C ASP A 36 24.75 1.90 -0.94
N ALA A 37 24.39 0.66 -0.57
CA ALA A 37 25.03 0.00 0.57
C ALA A 37 26.54 -0.12 0.27
N PRO A 38 27.44 0.60 0.96
CA PRO A 38 28.86 0.60 0.61
C PRO A 38 29.47 -0.77 0.92
N ALA A 39 30.45 -1.20 0.12
CA ALA A 39 31.22 -2.44 0.30
C ALA A 39 32.19 -2.37 1.52
N LEU A 40 31.64 -2.06 2.69
CA LEU A 40 32.34 -1.72 3.93
C LEU A 40 32.51 -2.90 4.89
N ILE A 41 31.95 -4.06 4.55
CA ILE A 41 32.03 -5.31 5.34
C ILE A 41 32.53 -6.48 4.47
N SER A 42 32.24 -6.50 3.17
CA SER A 42 32.90 -7.37 2.19
C SER A 42 34.25 -6.78 1.76
N THR A 43 35.33 -7.15 2.45
CA THR A 43 36.68 -6.86 1.95
C THR A 43 36.91 -7.60 0.63
N PRO A 44 37.13 -6.92 -0.51
CA PRO A 44 37.44 -7.59 -1.77
C PRO A 44 38.82 -8.25 -1.64
N TYR A 45 38.87 -9.58 -1.77
CA TYR A 45 40.10 -10.36 -1.59
C TYR A 45 41.10 -10.21 -2.76
N LEU A 46 40.63 -9.72 -3.91
CA LEU A 46 41.44 -9.28 -5.03
C LEU A 46 41.49 -7.75 -5.04
N SER A 47 42.66 -7.18 -5.32
CA SER A 47 42.77 -5.74 -5.52
C SER A 47 42.07 -5.31 -6.82
N ALA A 48 41.55 -4.08 -6.86
CA ALA A 48 40.95 -3.53 -8.08
C ALA A 48 41.91 -3.59 -9.29
N SER A 49 43.22 -3.43 -9.03
CA SER A 49 44.30 -3.60 -10.01
C SER A 49 44.41 -5.01 -10.60
N GLU A 50 44.16 -6.06 -9.82
CA GLU A 50 44.20 -7.44 -10.31
C GLU A 50 42.96 -7.80 -11.14
N ILE A 51 41.78 -7.33 -10.71
CA ILE A 51 40.52 -7.50 -11.46
C ILE A 51 40.61 -6.77 -12.81
N LEU A 52 41.04 -5.50 -12.80
CA LEU A 52 41.30 -4.72 -14.01
C LEU A 52 42.36 -5.39 -14.90
N GLY A 53 43.43 -5.92 -14.32
CA GLY A 53 44.48 -6.65 -15.05
C GLY A 53 43.95 -7.90 -15.77
N ARG A 54 43.06 -8.66 -15.12
CA ARG A 54 42.35 -9.81 -15.75
C ARG A 54 41.46 -9.35 -16.89
N GLN A 55 40.69 -8.28 -16.70
CA GLN A 55 39.80 -7.73 -17.73
C GLN A 55 40.57 -7.17 -18.94
N ARG A 56 41.71 -6.48 -18.72
CA ARG A 56 42.62 -6.05 -19.78
C ARG A 56 43.27 -7.22 -20.53
N ALA A 57 43.63 -8.30 -19.84
CA ALA A 57 44.11 -9.52 -20.48
C ALA A 57 43.01 -10.19 -21.34
N ALA A 58 41.77 -10.23 -20.86
CA ALA A 58 40.63 -10.76 -21.62
C ALA A 58 40.31 -9.89 -22.87
N HIS A 59 40.36 -8.57 -22.74
CA HIS A 59 40.23 -7.61 -23.85
C HIS A 59 41.33 -7.80 -24.90
N ALA A 60 42.56 -8.11 -24.50
CA ALA A 60 43.64 -8.45 -25.44
C ALA A 60 43.36 -9.73 -26.25
N VAL A 61 42.69 -10.74 -25.68
CA VAL A 61 42.27 -11.95 -26.42
C VAL A 61 41.08 -11.65 -27.36
N LEU A 62 40.10 -10.85 -26.92
CA LEU A 62 39.02 -10.34 -27.77
C LEU A 62 39.56 -9.61 -29.01
N ASN A 63 40.62 -8.80 -28.85
CA ASN A 63 41.23 -8.01 -29.93
C ASN A 63 42.16 -8.82 -30.86
N SER A 64 42.68 -9.98 -30.42
CA SER A 64 43.69 -10.76 -31.17
C SER A 64 43.19 -12.06 -31.82
N THR A 65 42.00 -12.55 -31.44
CA THR A 65 41.41 -13.78 -31.99
C THR A 65 40.63 -13.54 -33.28
N ASN A 66 40.44 -14.59 -34.07
CA ASN A 66 39.75 -14.60 -35.36
C ASN A 66 38.62 -15.64 -35.36
N TRP A 67 37.73 -15.55 -36.35
CA TRP A 67 36.67 -16.54 -36.55
C TRP A 67 37.25 -17.93 -36.81
N GLY A 68 36.89 -18.91 -35.96
CA GLY A 68 37.39 -20.28 -36.03
C GLY A 68 38.63 -20.57 -35.19
N ASP A 69 39.07 -19.62 -34.34
CA ASP A 69 40.06 -19.88 -33.28
C ASP A 69 39.42 -20.58 -32.06
N PHE A 70 38.11 -20.42 -31.86
CA PHE A 70 37.32 -21.23 -30.92
C PHE A 70 36.46 -22.24 -31.68
N SER A 71 36.76 -23.52 -31.50
CA SER A 71 36.03 -24.64 -32.10
C SER A 71 36.08 -25.88 -31.20
N PRO A 72 35.45 -25.81 -30.00
CA PRO A 72 35.33 -26.97 -29.12
C PRO A 72 34.39 -28.01 -29.75
N HIS A 73 34.80 -29.28 -29.68
CA HIS A 73 34.03 -30.44 -30.10
C HIS A 73 34.72 -31.73 -29.63
N GLU A 74 33.98 -32.84 -29.53
CA GLU A 74 34.57 -34.16 -29.27
C GLU A 74 35.69 -34.50 -30.26
N LEU A 75 36.84 -34.92 -29.74
CA LEU A 75 37.99 -35.35 -30.53
C LEU A 75 37.68 -36.67 -31.24
N LYS A 76 37.46 -36.60 -32.56
CA LYS A 76 37.24 -37.79 -33.39
C LYS A 76 38.55 -38.57 -33.56
N GLU A 77 38.52 -39.87 -33.29
CA GLU A 77 39.69 -40.73 -33.47
C GLU A 77 40.17 -40.70 -34.94
N GLY A 78 41.46 -40.41 -35.14
CA GLY A 78 42.05 -40.29 -36.47
C GLY A 78 41.80 -38.95 -37.20
N ALA A 79 41.21 -37.95 -36.54
CA ALA A 79 41.05 -36.61 -37.12
C ALA A 79 42.42 -35.99 -37.51
N PRO A 80 42.50 -35.28 -38.64
CA PRO A 80 43.72 -34.59 -39.04
C PRO A 80 44.02 -33.37 -38.15
N PRO A 81 45.26 -32.84 -38.11
CA PRO A 81 45.67 -31.81 -37.15
C PRO A 81 44.91 -30.46 -37.20
N TRP A 82 44.18 -30.18 -38.28
CA TRP A 82 43.32 -29.00 -38.42
C TRP A 82 41.89 -29.20 -37.91
N GLU A 83 41.50 -30.45 -37.62
CA GLU A 83 40.23 -30.88 -37.00
C GLU A 83 40.42 -31.22 -35.51
N LEU A 84 41.48 -30.72 -34.87
CA LEU A 84 41.63 -30.76 -33.42
C LEU A 84 40.70 -29.72 -32.75
N PRO A 85 40.15 -30.00 -31.55
CA PRO A 85 39.37 -29.01 -30.81
C PRO A 85 40.24 -27.81 -30.44
N LYS A 86 39.66 -26.61 -30.50
CA LYS A 86 40.36 -25.35 -30.19
C LYS A 86 39.65 -24.57 -29.10
N TYR A 87 40.44 -24.14 -28.11
CA TYR A 87 40.02 -23.45 -26.91
C TYR A 87 40.74 -22.09 -26.79
N LEU A 88 40.13 -21.14 -26.09
CA LEU A 88 40.71 -19.81 -25.89
C LEU A 88 41.32 -19.69 -24.49
N ASN A 89 42.33 -18.81 -24.34
CA ASN A 89 42.85 -18.44 -23.02
C ASN A 89 41.96 -17.39 -22.32
N LEU A 90 40.68 -17.72 -22.15
CA LEU A 90 39.66 -16.94 -21.45
C LEU A 90 38.96 -17.84 -20.42
N THR A 91 38.60 -17.31 -19.25
CA THR A 91 37.94 -18.12 -18.20
C THR A 91 36.57 -18.62 -18.67
N GLY A 92 36.37 -19.93 -18.53
CA GLY A 92 35.23 -20.69 -19.03
C GLY A 92 35.37 -21.16 -20.49
N PHE A 93 36.35 -20.67 -21.26
CA PHE A 93 36.61 -21.04 -22.65
C PHE A 93 37.84 -21.95 -22.83
N ARG A 94 38.49 -22.35 -21.73
CA ARG A 94 39.59 -23.33 -21.73
C ARG A 94 39.04 -24.75 -21.56
N GLU A 95 39.76 -25.72 -22.09
CA GLU A 95 39.51 -27.16 -21.87
C GLU A 95 39.54 -27.53 -20.38
N SER A 96 40.44 -26.91 -19.60
CA SER A 96 40.58 -27.09 -18.15
C SER A 96 39.35 -26.73 -17.34
N ASP A 97 38.48 -25.88 -17.88
CA ASP A 97 37.40 -25.26 -17.11
C ASP A 97 36.13 -26.12 -17.10
N GLY A 98 36.08 -27.19 -17.92
CA GLY A 98 35.09 -28.27 -17.82
C GLY A 98 33.68 -27.96 -18.33
N PHE A 99 33.45 -26.82 -18.97
CA PHE A 99 32.15 -26.41 -19.54
C PHE A 99 31.69 -27.39 -20.64
N ALA A 100 30.38 -27.57 -20.82
CA ALA A 100 29.75 -28.52 -21.76
C ALA A 100 29.71 -27.98 -23.21
N TRP A 101 30.85 -27.58 -23.75
CA TRP A 101 30.91 -26.85 -25.03
C TRP A 101 30.40 -27.62 -26.26
N ASP A 102 30.23 -28.93 -26.19
CA ASP A 102 29.67 -29.76 -27.27
C ASP A 102 28.22 -29.37 -27.65
N ASP A 103 27.47 -28.85 -26.69
CA ASP A 103 26.13 -28.26 -26.87
C ASP A 103 26.15 -27.03 -27.83
N LEU A 104 27.30 -26.35 -28.01
CA LEU A 104 27.42 -25.13 -28.84
C LEU A 104 26.98 -25.34 -30.30
N GLY A 105 27.15 -26.56 -30.84
CA GLY A 105 26.70 -26.91 -32.18
C GLY A 105 25.17 -26.80 -32.31
N TYR A 106 24.44 -27.49 -31.42
CA TYR A 106 22.98 -27.41 -31.37
C TYR A 106 22.52 -25.97 -31.10
N PHE A 107 23.17 -25.22 -30.19
CA PHE A 107 22.84 -23.81 -29.95
C PHE A 107 22.90 -22.99 -31.26
N LYS A 108 23.99 -23.06 -32.03
CA LYS A 108 24.14 -22.31 -33.28
C LYS A 108 23.14 -22.76 -34.36
N ASP A 109 22.79 -24.03 -34.42
CA ASP A 109 21.75 -24.53 -35.34
C ASP A 109 20.34 -24.08 -34.94
N ARG A 110 20.01 -24.00 -33.64
CA ARG A 110 18.75 -23.40 -33.19
C ARG A 110 18.69 -21.90 -33.52
N CYS A 111 19.79 -21.17 -33.37
CA CYS A 111 19.86 -19.76 -33.79
C CYS A 111 19.55 -19.60 -35.30
N ARG A 112 20.14 -20.45 -36.15
CA ARG A 112 19.88 -20.50 -37.60
C ARG A 112 18.42 -20.83 -37.91
N GLN A 113 17.85 -21.82 -37.23
CA GLN A 113 16.44 -22.21 -37.43
C GLN A 113 15.47 -21.08 -37.08
N TRP A 114 15.68 -20.37 -35.98
CA TRP A 114 14.84 -19.24 -35.60
C TRP A 114 15.00 -18.03 -36.53
N SER A 115 16.24 -17.72 -36.97
CA SER A 115 16.45 -16.64 -37.94
C SER A 115 15.76 -16.95 -39.27
N LYS A 116 15.90 -18.18 -39.79
CA LYS A 116 15.20 -18.64 -41.00
C LYS A 116 13.68 -18.67 -40.88
N HIS A 117 13.13 -18.81 -39.66
CA HIS A 117 11.67 -18.78 -39.46
C HIS A 117 11.13 -17.34 -39.44
N ALA A 118 11.84 -16.41 -38.80
CA ALA A 118 11.48 -14.99 -38.81
C ALA A 118 11.74 -14.33 -40.19
N TYR A 119 12.80 -14.76 -40.88
CA TYR A 119 13.19 -14.29 -42.21
C TYR A 119 13.59 -15.48 -43.08
N PRO A 120 12.73 -15.96 -44.00
CA PRO A 120 13.20 -16.84 -45.05
C PRO A 120 14.28 -16.11 -45.89
N PRO A 121 15.40 -16.76 -46.23
CA PRO A 121 16.34 -16.23 -47.23
C PRO A 121 15.71 -16.28 -48.63
N GLN A 122 16.24 -15.49 -49.57
CA GLN A 122 15.85 -15.60 -50.99
C GLN A 122 16.56 -16.79 -51.65
N GLU A 123 15.97 -17.34 -52.71
CA GLU A 123 16.48 -18.56 -53.35
C GLU A 123 17.86 -18.33 -54.00
N GLY A 124 18.92 -18.84 -53.36
CA GLY A 124 20.30 -18.81 -53.86
C GLY A 124 21.26 -17.90 -53.10
N ASP A 125 20.77 -17.09 -52.17
CA ASP A 125 21.59 -16.17 -51.36
C ASP A 125 22.20 -16.83 -50.09
N ASP A 126 23.18 -16.14 -49.49
CA ASP A 126 23.73 -16.42 -48.15
C ASP A 126 22.59 -16.54 -47.13
N GLU A 127 22.63 -17.53 -46.22
CA GLU A 127 21.52 -17.86 -45.32
C GLU A 127 21.08 -16.71 -44.41
N TRP A 128 21.93 -15.69 -44.27
CA TRP A 128 21.72 -14.49 -43.46
C TRP A 128 21.50 -13.21 -44.31
N ALA A 129 21.44 -13.31 -45.64
CA ALA A 129 21.31 -12.18 -46.55
C ALA A 129 19.84 -11.92 -46.94
N HIS A 130 19.07 -11.31 -46.05
CA HIS A 130 17.65 -10.99 -46.28
C HIS A 130 17.44 -9.58 -46.88
N GLY A 131 18.45 -9.05 -47.57
CA GLY A 131 18.48 -7.71 -48.15
C GLY A 131 18.72 -6.57 -47.15
N SER A 132 18.92 -5.36 -47.67
CA SER A 132 19.18 -4.12 -46.91
C SER A 132 17.91 -3.45 -46.33
N THR A 133 16.73 -4.01 -46.58
CA THR A 133 15.43 -3.48 -46.14
C THR A 133 15.21 -3.65 -44.64
N LYS A 134 14.97 -2.55 -43.91
CA LYS A 134 14.54 -2.59 -42.50
C LYS A 134 13.18 -3.27 -42.37
N LYS A 135 13.14 -4.40 -41.67
CA LYS A 135 11.93 -5.22 -41.42
C LYS A 135 11.48 -5.21 -39.94
N THR A 136 12.34 -4.69 -39.06
CA THR A 136 12.21 -4.65 -37.61
C THR A 136 12.41 -3.25 -37.06
N TRP A 137 11.93 -3.02 -35.84
CA TRP A 137 12.45 -1.98 -34.96
C TRP A 137 13.98 -1.89 -35.04
N GLN A 138 14.52 -0.67 -35.08
CA GLN A 138 15.95 -0.42 -35.15
C GLN A 138 16.58 -0.24 -33.75
N ASN A 139 15.73 0.04 -32.75
CA ASN A 139 16.04 -0.04 -31.34
C ASN A 139 15.06 -0.98 -30.64
N ALA A 140 15.56 -2.01 -29.95
CA ALA A 140 14.78 -3.03 -29.25
C ALA A 140 14.37 -2.66 -27.80
N THR A 141 14.65 -1.43 -27.32
CA THR A 141 14.25 -0.95 -25.97
C THR A 141 12.80 -1.24 -25.65
N GLY A 142 12.56 -1.87 -24.49
CA GLY A 142 11.23 -2.29 -24.10
C GLY A 142 11.22 -3.49 -23.15
N THR A 143 10.02 -4.02 -22.93
CA THR A 143 9.80 -5.19 -22.06
C THR A 143 8.94 -6.21 -22.77
N VAL A 144 9.39 -7.47 -22.80
CA VAL A 144 8.66 -8.63 -23.34
C VAL A 144 8.45 -9.69 -22.27
N GLN A 145 7.35 -10.44 -22.39
CA GLN A 145 7.00 -11.55 -21.52
C GLN A 145 6.62 -12.76 -22.38
N GLY A 146 6.93 -13.96 -21.91
CA GLY A 146 6.45 -15.19 -22.53
C GLY A 146 6.71 -16.43 -21.68
N LYS A 147 6.27 -17.58 -22.18
CA LYS A 147 6.50 -18.88 -21.54
C LYS A 147 7.72 -19.59 -22.14
N TRP A 148 8.51 -20.23 -21.29
CA TRP A 148 9.65 -21.07 -21.69
C TRP A 148 9.38 -22.56 -21.44
N ILE A 149 10.17 -23.40 -22.10
CA ILE A 149 10.36 -24.83 -21.82
C ILE A 149 11.83 -25.12 -21.56
N ARG A 150 12.12 -26.05 -20.65
CA ARG A 150 13.46 -26.58 -20.44
C ARG A 150 13.70 -27.78 -21.36
N ARG A 151 14.88 -27.85 -21.97
CA ARG A 151 15.39 -29.05 -22.65
C ARG A 151 16.75 -29.41 -22.04
N GLN A 152 16.99 -30.69 -21.80
CA GLN A 152 18.29 -31.16 -21.31
C GLN A 152 19.36 -31.02 -22.40
N GLY A 153 20.58 -30.61 -22.03
CA GLY A 153 21.75 -30.65 -22.90
C GLY A 153 22.47 -32.00 -22.87
N SER A 154 23.71 -32.03 -23.37
CA SER A 154 24.50 -33.26 -23.53
C SER A 154 24.67 -34.08 -22.24
N ALA A 155 24.99 -33.43 -21.11
CA ALA A 155 25.12 -34.09 -19.81
C ALA A 155 24.89 -33.12 -18.64
N PRO A 156 23.98 -33.39 -17.69
CA PRO A 156 23.74 -32.51 -16.54
C PRO A 156 25.00 -32.36 -15.69
N LYS A 157 25.40 -31.10 -15.44
CA LYS A 157 26.57 -30.75 -14.63
C LYS A 157 26.16 -29.99 -13.37
N TYR A 158 26.91 -30.21 -12.29
CA TYR A 158 26.66 -29.70 -10.95
C TYR A 158 27.89 -28.94 -10.44
N LYS A 159 27.81 -28.20 -9.32
CA LYS A 159 28.97 -27.49 -8.72
C LYS A 159 30.18 -28.40 -8.52
N ASP A 160 29.96 -29.62 -8.06
CA ASP A 160 30.99 -30.65 -7.84
C ASP A 160 31.67 -31.12 -9.15
N SER A 161 31.10 -30.80 -10.32
CA SER A 161 31.72 -31.02 -11.63
C SER A 161 32.81 -29.99 -11.96
N PHE A 162 32.96 -28.93 -11.16
CA PHE A 162 33.84 -27.79 -11.45
C PHE A 162 34.82 -27.48 -10.30
N ASN A 163 36.10 -27.36 -10.62
CA ASN A 163 37.10 -26.85 -9.69
C ASN A 163 37.06 -25.30 -9.67
N LEU A 164 36.08 -24.74 -8.96
CA LEU A 164 35.80 -23.30 -8.94
C LEU A 164 36.97 -22.43 -8.45
N THR A 165 37.82 -22.95 -7.55
CA THR A 165 39.01 -22.25 -7.05
C THR A 165 40.17 -22.24 -8.06
N ALA A 166 40.23 -23.23 -8.98
CA ALA A 166 41.14 -23.23 -10.11
C ALA A 166 40.66 -22.35 -11.27
N ILE A 167 39.35 -22.33 -11.55
CA ILE A 167 38.75 -21.49 -12.61
C ILE A 167 38.86 -19.99 -12.25
N ALA A 168 38.51 -19.63 -11.01
CA ALA A 168 38.50 -18.26 -10.52
C ALA A 168 39.37 -18.10 -9.25
N PRO A 169 40.71 -18.09 -9.38
CA PRO A 169 41.60 -17.99 -8.23
C PRO A 169 41.48 -16.66 -7.49
N GLY A 170 41.55 -16.70 -6.16
CA GLY A 170 41.37 -15.55 -5.27
C GLY A 170 39.93 -15.29 -4.84
N ILE A 171 38.96 -16.11 -5.27
CA ILE A 171 37.56 -16.04 -4.83
C ILE A 171 37.28 -17.11 -3.79
N ASN A 172 36.76 -16.67 -2.64
CA ASN A 172 36.25 -17.54 -1.60
C ASN A 172 34.79 -17.89 -1.91
N TRP A 173 34.59 -18.94 -2.71
CA TRP A 173 33.27 -19.50 -2.99
C TRP A 173 32.66 -20.09 -1.72
N MET A 174 31.34 -19.99 -1.56
CA MET A 174 30.65 -20.57 -0.40
C MET A 174 30.67 -22.12 -0.46
N GLU A 175 31.62 -22.73 0.24
CA GLU A 175 31.80 -24.20 0.39
C GLU A 175 30.71 -24.89 1.25
N GLY A 176 29.56 -24.24 1.43
CA GLY A 176 28.40 -24.84 2.09
C GLY A 176 27.68 -25.90 1.25
N ASP A 177 26.79 -26.62 1.92
CA ASP A 177 25.93 -27.73 1.47
C ASP A 177 24.81 -27.29 0.49
N VAL A 178 25.17 -26.41 -0.44
CA VAL A 178 24.28 -25.76 -1.42
C VAL A 178 24.88 -25.95 -2.82
N ASP A 179 24.23 -26.77 -3.63
CA ASP A 179 24.67 -27.17 -4.98
C ASP A 179 24.89 -25.97 -5.90
N TRP A 180 23.91 -25.07 -6.01
CA TRP A 180 24.01 -23.87 -6.83
C TRP A 180 23.25 -22.75 -6.12
N GLY A 181 23.73 -21.51 -6.23
CA GLY A 181 23.01 -20.32 -5.79
C GLY A 181 21.63 -20.25 -6.45
N TRP A 182 21.59 -20.36 -7.80
CA TRP A 182 20.36 -20.62 -8.57
C TRP A 182 20.63 -21.59 -9.73
N ASN A 183 19.62 -22.42 -10.00
CA ASN A 183 19.54 -23.34 -11.13
C ASN A 183 18.06 -23.56 -11.50
N VAL A 184 17.71 -23.62 -12.79
CA VAL A 184 16.34 -23.93 -13.23
C VAL A 184 16.10 -25.43 -13.15
N THR A 185 15.28 -25.86 -12.21
CA THR A 185 14.90 -27.27 -12.06
C THR A 185 13.65 -27.64 -12.87
N GLY A 186 12.62 -26.78 -12.86
CA GLY A 186 11.34 -27.06 -13.50
C GLY A 186 11.37 -27.21 -15.02
N SER A 187 10.36 -27.89 -15.56
CA SER A 187 10.19 -28.14 -17.00
C SER A 187 9.69 -26.93 -17.79
N HIS A 188 9.01 -26.00 -17.12
CA HIS A 188 8.38 -24.83 -17.74
C HIS A 188 8.20 -23.67 -16.76
N GLY A 189 8.02 -22.48 -17.32
CA GLY A 189 7.64 -21.30 -16.54
C GLY A 189 7.47 -20.07 -17.41
N THR A 190 7.57 -18.90 -16.78
CA THR A 190 7.52 -17.59 -17.44
C THR A 190 8.87 -16.88 -17.38
N VAL A 191 9.16 -16.08 -18.41
CA VAL A 191 10.30 -15.15 -18.45
C VAL A 191 9.81 -13.76 -18.81
N VAL A 192 10.37 -12.75 -18.14
CA VAL A 192 10.25 -11.33 -18.50
C VAL A 192 11.65 -10.82 -18.83
N LEU A 193 11.81 -10.17 -19.98
CA LEU A 193 13.05 -9.54 -20.40
C LEU A 193 12.80 -8.04 -20.58
N ARG A 194 13.63 -7.19 -19.95
CA ARG A 194 13.71 -5.75 -20.23
C ARG A 194 15.02 -5.47 -20.96
N PHE A 195 14.95 -4.79 -22.10
CA PHE A 195 16.10 -4.42 -22.93
C PHE A 195 16.43 -2.95 -22.81
N GLU A 196 17.72 -2.64 -22.75
CA GLU A 196 18.27 -1.30 -22.72
C GLU A 196 19.43 -1.21 -23.72
N GLU A 197 19.26 -0.36 -24.74
CA GLU A 197 20.30 0.00 -25.72
C GLU A 197 20.85 1.39 -25.41
N ASP A 198 22.16 1.54 -25.31
CA ASP A 198 22.76 2.88 -25.40
C ASP A 198 22.70 3.36 -26.86
N ASP A 199 22.25 4.59 -27.06
CA ASP A 199 22.04 5.22 -28.36
C ASP A 199 23.13 6.27 -28.68
N THR A 200 24.25 6.27 -27.94
CA THR A 200 25.42 7.11 -28.29
C THR A 200 26.12 6.64 -29.57
N ASP A 201 26.84 7.55 -30.23
CA ASP A 201 27.75 7.23 -31.33
C ASP A 201 28.92 6.29 -30.92
N HIS A 202 29.02 5.88 -29.65
CA HIS A 202 30.06 4.99 -29.11
C HIS A 202 29.60 3.53 -28.97
N SER A 203 28.37 3.30 -28.53
CA SER A 203 27.70 1.98 -28.45
C SER A 203 27.26 1.43 -29.81
N LEU A 204 27.47 2.20 -30.89
CA LEU A 204 27.03 1.90 -32.24
C LEU A 204 28.22 1.65 -33.18
N TYR A 205 28.15 0.58 -33.97
CA TYR A 205 29.07 0.30 -35.07
C TYR A 205 28.29 0.14 -36.37
N ARG A 206 28.76 0.82 -37.42
CA ARG A 206 28.25 0.67 -38.79
C ARG A 206 29.44 0.50 -39.72
N GLU A 207 29.41 -0.57 -40.50
CA GLU A 207 30.40 -0.82 -41.54
C GLU A 207 30.31 0.25 -42.63
N THR A 208 31.46 0.78 -43.06
CA THR A 208 31.53 1.69 -44.20
C THR A 208 31.63 0.86 -45.49
N PRO A 209 30.65 0.94 -46.42
CA PRO A 209 30.62 0.06 -47.58
C PRO A 209 31.77 0.39 -48.53
N LYS A 210 32.71 -0.54 -48.64
CA LYS A 210 33.78 -0.50 -49.65
C LYS A 210 33.18 -0.91 -50.99
N ASP A 211 33.59 -0.21 -52.05
CA ASP A 211 33.24 -0.47 -53.45
C ASP A 211 31.75 -0.42 -53.80
N GLY A 212 30.92 0.28 -53.02
CA GLY A 212 29.52 0.58 -53.38
C GLY A 212 28.56 -0.61 -53.39
N LYS A 213 28.95 -1.75 -52.81
CA LYS A 213 28.09 -2.93 -52.63
C LYS A 213 27.02 -2.66 -51.57
N GLU A 214 25.91 -3.41 -51.64
CA GLU A 214 24.84 -3.31 -50.63
C GLU A 214 25.32 -3.63 -49.21
N GLN A 215 24.70 -2.97 -48.23
CA GLN A 215 24.99 -3.20 -46.82
C GLN A 215 24.56 -4.61 -46.41
N HIS A 216 25.49 -5.39 -45.87
CA HIS A 216 25.16 -6.68 -45.26
C HIS A 216 24.30 -6.49 -44.00
N THR A 217 23.42 -7.45 -43.73
CA THR A 217 22.54 -7.51 -42.54
C THR A 217 23.30 -7.46 -41.22
N ALA A 218 24.51 -8.03 -41.16
CA ALA A 218 25.41 -7.92 -40.00
C ALA A 218 26.20 -6.59 -39.93
N GLY A 219 26.25 -5.80 -41.01
CA GLY A 219 27.07 -4.58 -41.13
C GLY A 219 26.60 -3.39 -40.27
N PHE A 220 25.58 -3.57 -39.44
CA PHE A 220 25.10 -2.61 -38.46
C PHE A 220 24.85 -3.32 -37.13
N SER A 221 25.56 -2.91 -36.07
CA SER A 221 25.50 -3.53 -34.76
C SER A 221 25.49 -2.50 -33.63
N ARG A 222 24.78 -2.81 -32.54
CA ARG A 222 24.61 -1.98 -31.35
C ARG A 222 24.91 -2.76 -30.08
N GLU A 223 25.46 -2.09 -29.08
CA GLU A 223 25.59 -2.63 -27.72
C GLU A 223 24.21 -2.63 -27.06
N ILE A 224 23.87 -3.76 -26.43
CA ILE A 224 22.58 -3.99 -25.79
C ILE A 224 22.80 -4.73 -24.47
N SER A 225 22.05 -4.34 -23.45
CA SER A 225 21.93 -5.08 -22.20
C SER A 225 20.49 -5.57 -22.00
N ALA A 226 20.33 -6.62 -21.22
CA ALA A 226 19.01 -7.11 -20.83
C ALA A 226 18.98 -7.55 -19.37
N VAL A 227 17.94 -7.17 -18.66
CA VAL A 227 17.58 -7.76 -17.36
C VAL A 227 16.56 -8.86 -17.61
N ALA A 228 16.92 -10.09 -17.28
CA ALA A 228 16.12 -11.28 -17.50
C ALA A 228 15.65 -11.87 -16.17
N THR A 229 14.33 -11.78 -15.93
CA THR A 229 13.67 -12.36 -14.76
C THR A 229 12.99 -13.67 -15.16
N PHE A 230 13.51 -14.79 -14.68
CA PHE A 230 12.94 -16.11 -14.89
C PHE A 230 12.17 -16.56 -13.65
N GLN A 231 10.98 -17.13 -13.89
CA GLN A 231 10.10 -17.66 -12.85
C GLN A 231 9.67 -19.09 -13.22
N ASP A 232 10.02 -20.05 -12.36
CA ASP A 232 9.54 -21.43 -12.41
C ASP A 232 8.06 -21.49 -12.00
N GLU A 233 7.21 -22.20 -12.75
CA GLU A 233 5.79 -22.41 -12.42
C GLU A 233 5.58 -23.75 -11.67
N GLU A 234 6.48 -24.72 -11.86
CA GLU A 234 6.41 -26.09 -11.35
C GLU A 234 7.05 -26.21 -9.97
N THR A 235 8.35 -25.87 -9.88
CA THR A 235 9.07 -25.76 -8.61
C THR A 235 8.62 -24.51 -7.88
N SER A 236 8.36 -24.57 -6.57
CA SER A 236 8.03 -23.38 -5.75
C SER A 236 9.28 -22.59 -5.36
N ALA A 237 10.18 -22.36 -6.31
CA ALA A 237 11.37 -21.54 -6.16
C ALA A 237 11.01 -20.05 -6.18
N ALA A 238 11.95 -19.20 -5.74
CA ALA A 238 11.89 -17.77 -6.03
C ALA A 238 12.10 -17.51 -7.53
N SER A 239 11.56 -16.42 -8.05
CA SER A 239 12.00 -15.88 -9.35
C SER A 239 13.42 -15.36 -9.22
N PHE A 240 14.31 -15.70 -10.16
CA PHE A 240 15.68 -15.23 -10.18
C PHE A 240 15.89 -14.23 -11.33
N VAL A 241 16.80 -13.29 -11.10
CA VAL A 241 17.15 -12.22 -12.04
C VAL A 241 18.59 -12.43 -12.47
N MET A 242 18.88 -12.16 -13.74
CA MET A 242 20.24 -11.99 -14.25
C MET A 242 20.30 -10.76 -15.15
N GLN A 243 21.46 -10.12 -15.20
CA GLN A 243 21.78 -9.14 -16.22
C GLN A 243 22.68 -9.80 -17.27
N LEU A 244 22.37 -9.60 -18.55
CA LEU A 244 23.17 -10.06 -19.67
C LEU A 244 23.59 -8.84 -20.51
N TYR A 245 24.75 -8.95 -21.15
CA TYR A 245 25.33 -7.93 -22.02
C TYR A 245 25.66 -8.53 -23.39
N GLY A 246 25.64 -7.72 -24.45
CA GLY A 246 25.99 -8.20 -25.78
C GLY A 246 25.63 -7.27 -26.93
N VAL A 247 25.21 -7.86 -28.05
CA VAL A 247 25.14 -7.20 -29.36
C VAL A 247 23.81 -7.48 -30.06
N HIS A 248 23.17 -6.41 -30.54
CA HIS A 248 22.01 -6.41 -31.43
C HIS A 248 22.47 -6.07 -32.85
N TRP A 249 21.93 -6.74 -33.86
CA TRP A 249 22.08 -6.43 -35.29
C TRP A 249 20.74 -5.98 -35.90
N PRO A 250 20.42 -4.67 -35.91
CA PRO A 250 19.05 -4.21 -36.16
C PRO A 250 18.52 -4.36 -37.59
N LEU A 251 19.36 -4.74 -38.56
CA LEU A 251 18.92 -5.10 -39.92
C LEU A 251 18.46 -6.56 -40.01
N GLN A 252 18.99 -7.44 -39.15
CA GLN A 252 18.60 -8.85 -39.02
C GLN A 252 17.55 -9.06 -37.91
N GLY A 253 17.49 -8.16 -36.92
CA GLY A 253 16.76 -8.37 -35.67
C GLY A 253 17.39 -9.45 -34.76
N SER A 254 18.58 -9.94 -35.08
CA SER A 254 19.31 -10.90 -34.23
C SER A 254 19.91 -10.18 -33.02
N ILE A 255 19.76 -10.75 -31.84
CA ILE A 255 20.38 -10.30 -30.59
C ILE A 255 21.13 -11.49 -30.00
N ILE A 256 22.39 -11.29 -29.59
CA ILE A 256 23.11 -12.24 -28.76
C ILE A 256 23.58 -11.56 -27.48
N LEU A 257 23.36 -12.23 -26.36
CA LEU A 257 23.58 -11.76 -25.00
C LEU A 257 24.30 -12.86 -24.21
N THR A 258 25.07 -12.46 -23.21
CA THR A 258 25.76 -13.39 -22.32
C THR A 258 25.80 -12.83 -20.89
N THR A 259 25.69 -13.70 -19.90
CA THR A 259 26.20 -13.37 -18.56
C THR A 259 27.72 -13.25 -18.62
N THR A 260 28.30 -12.50 -17.71
CA THR A 260 29.75 -12.45 -17.47
C THR A 260 29.98 -12.53 -15.98
N SER A 261 30.94 -13.31 -15.53
CA SER A 261 31.29 -13.43 -14.12
C SER A 261 32.78 -13.76 -13.99
N GLU A 262 33.29 -13.80 -12.77
CA GLU A 262 34.69 -14.13 -12.53
C GLU A 262 35.05 -15.58 -12.93
N LYS A 263 34.06 -16.48 -13.08
CA LYS A 263 34.27 -17.83 -13.63
C LYS A 263 33.99 -17.96 -15.13
N PHE A 264 33.43 -16.93 -15.78
CA PHE A 264 33.03 -16.97 -17.20
C PHE A 264 33.18 -15.60 -17.86
N ALA A 265 34.20 -15.46 -18.71
CA ALA A 265 34.52 -14.22 -19.45
C ALA A 265 33.59 -14.00 -20.67
N GLY A 266 32.28 -14.17 -20.49
CA GLY A 266 31.27 -14.22 -21.55
C GLY A 266 31.38 -13.08 -22.56
N ILE A 267 31.37 -11.82 -22.11
CA ILE A 267 31.39 -10.64 -23.00
C ILE A 267 32.67 -10.57 -23.87
N PHE A 268 33.80 -11.08 -23.36
CA PHE A 268 35.07 -11.12 -24.09
C PHE A 268 35.12 -12.29 -25.10
N GLY A 269 34.39 -13.38 -24.86
CA GLY A 269 34.25 -14.51 -25.77
C GLY A 269 33.07 -14.41 -26.75
N LEU A 270 32.13 -13.48 -26.52
CA LEU A 270 30.84 -13.37 -27.23
C LEU A 270 30.93 -13.46 -28.76
N PRO A 271 31.88 -12.80 -29.47
CA PRO A 271 31.95 -12.91 -30.93
C PRO A 271 32.07 -14.36 -31.41
N HIS A 272 32.79 -15.22 -30.69
CA HIS A 272 32.96 -16.65 -31.02
C HIS A 272 31.68 -17.46 -30.84
N LEU A 273 30.72 -16.98 -30.04
CA LEU A 273 29.42 -17.60 -29.83
C LEU A 273 28.43 -17.32 -30.97
N THR A 274 28.71 -16.32 -31.82
CA THR A 274 27.85 -15.97 -32.96
C THR A 274 27.72 -17.11 -33.99
N PRO A 275 26.60 -17.20 -34.73
CA PRO A 275 26.34 -18.31 -35.64
C PRO A 275 27.04 -18.19 -37.02
N HIS A 276 27.64 -17.05 -37.35
CA HIS A 276 28.21 -16.76 -38.67
C HIS A 276 29.31 -15.66 -38.65
N ALA A 277 30.32 -15.78 -39.51
CA ALA A 277 31.55 -14.98 -39.48
C ALA A 277 31.36 -13.45 -39.59
N LYS A 278 30.37 -12.97 -40.34
CA LYS A 278 30.07 -11.52 -40.44
C LYS A 278 29.58 -10.93 -39.11
N PHE A 279 28.93 -11.74 -38.28
CA PHE A 279 28.49 -11.36 -36.94
C PHE A 279 29.69 -11.33 -35.97
N PHE A 280 30.64 -12.26 -36.10
CA PHE A 280 31.91 -12.21 -35.38
C PHE A 280 32.66 -10.90 -35.63
N GLU A 281 32.93 -10.54 -36.90
CA GLU A 281 33.73 -9.36 -37.24
C GLU A 281 33.12 -8.05 -36.73
N THR A 282 31.79 -7.94 -36.77
CA THR A 282 31.05 -6.74 -36.37
C THR A 282 30.86 -6.63 -34.85
N SER A 283 30.56 -7.74 -34.16
CA SER A 283 30.56 -7.76 -32.68
C SER A 283 31.96 -7.56 -32.10
N GLN A 284 33.01 -8.14 -32.70
CA GLN A 284 34.40 -7.94 -32.25
C GLN A 284 34.79 -6.45 -32.35
N ARG A 285 34.54 -5.79 -33.49
CA ARG A 285 34.85 -4.35 -33.66
C ARG A 285 34.08 -3.45 -32.70
N LEU A 286 32.79 -3.75 -32.48
CA LEU A 286 31.95 -3.03 -31.54
C LEU A 286 32.46 -3.19 -30.10
N LEU A 287 32.55 -4.44 -29.62
CA LEU A 287 32.93 -4.73 -28.23
C LEU A 287 34.36 -4.29 -27.92
N ASN A 288 35.31 -4.39 -28.87
CA ASN A 288 36.65 -3.86 -28.69
C ASN A 288 36.62 -2.34 -28.36
N ARG A 289 35.72 -1.58 -28.99
CA ARG A 289 35.53 -0.14 -28.76
C ARG A 289 34.78 0.17 -27.45
N THR A 290 33.71 -0.57 -27.12
CA THR A 290 32.91 -0.30 -25.92
C THR A 290 33.60 -0.79 -24.65
N VAL A 291 34.21 -1.98 -24.68
CA VAL A 291 35.01 -2.55 -23.58
C VAL A 291 36.28 -1.74 -23.34
N ASP A 292 36.99 -1.25 -24.38
CA ASP A 292 38.14 -0.36 -24.14
C ASP A 292 37.72 0.95 -23.48
N LYS A 293 36.60 1.55 -23.92
CA LYS A 293 36.03 2.76 -23.30
C LYS A 293 35.76 2.54 -21.81
N THR A 294 35.01 1.50 -21.42
CA THR A 294 34.64 1.28 -20.01
C THR A 294 35.84 0.92 -19.15
N LEU A 295 36.80 0.12 -19.64
CA LEU A 295 38.04 -0.16 -18.92
C LEU A 295 38.89 1.12 -18.75
N HIS A 296 38.95 1.99 -19.75
CA HIS A 296 39.69 3.24 -19.68
C HIS A 296 39.01 4.29 -18.78
N GLU A 297 37.68 4.28 -18.69
CA GLU A 297 36.93 5.09 -17.73
C GLU A 297 37.14 4.60 -16.28
N ARG A 298 37.20 3.28 -16.05
CA ARG A 298 37.56 2.69 -14.73
C ARG A 298 39.04 2.95 -14.36
N GLU A 299 39.98 2.88 -15.30
CA GLU A 299 41.40 3.26 -15.08
C GLU A 299 41.57 4.72 -14.64
N ARG A 300 40.64 5.59 -15.02
CA ARG A 300 40.65 7.02 -14.67
C ARG A 300 39.86 7.33 -13.39
N SER A 301 39.13 6.36 -12.83
CA SER A 301 38.33 6.58 -11.63
C SER A 301 39.23 6.76 -10.40
N ARG A 302 38.92 7.75 -9.56
CA ARG A 302 39.69 8.03 -8.32
C ARG A 302 39.25 7.17 -7.13
N LEU A 303 38.10 6.53 -7.24
CA LEU A 303 37.57 5.55 -6.30
C LEU A 303 37.70 4.18 -6.97
N PRO A 304 38.55 3.27 -6.45
CA PRO A 304 38.76 1.95 -7.05
C PRO A 304 37.58 1.04 -6.73
N ASP A 305 36.56 1.08 -7.58
CA ASP A 305 35.47 0.10 -7.55
C ASP A 305 36.00 -1.29 -7.90
N THR A 306 35.75 -2.26 -7.02
CA THR A 306 36.12 -3.68 -7.15
C THR A 306 35.01 -4.55 -7.71
N SER A 307 33.84 -4.00 -8.05
CA SER A 307 32.86 -4.70 -8.87
C SER A 307 33.43 -5.06 -10.26
N ASN A 308 32.89 -6.08 -10.89
CA ASN A 308 33.07 -6.31 -12.32
C ASN A 308 31.84 -5.68 -13.03
N PRO A 309 32.02 -4.75 -13.99
CA PRO A 309 30.91 -3.97 -14.53
C PRO A 309 29.93 -4.80 -15.38
N TRP A 310 30.33 -5.98 -15.86
CA TRP A 310 29.46 -6.91 -16.58
C TRP A 310 28.97 -8.07 -15.71
N ASN A 311 29.35 -8.10 -14.43
CA ASN A 311 28.82 -9.05 -13.47
C ASN A 311 27.33 -8.76 -13.24
N PRO A 312 26.43 -9.77 -13.32
CA PRO A 312 25.05 -9.55 -12.95
C PRO A 312 25.00 -9.13 -11.47
N VAL A 313 24.57 -7.90 -11.23
CA VAL A 313 24.22 -7.41 -9.89
C VAL A 313 22.83 -7.93 -9.58
N ILE A 314 22.65 -8.56 -8.42
CA ILE A 314 21.32 -8.95 -7.92
C ILE A 314 21.14 -8.46 -6.50
N GLU A 315 19.95 -7.92 -6.26
CA GLU A 315 19.36 -7.60 -4.96
C GLU A 315 19.41 -8.83 -4.03
N GLY A 316 20.35 -8.85 -3.06
CA GLY A 316 20.28 -9.78 -1.91
C GLY A 316 21.52 -10.62 -1.57
N ASP A 317 22.68 -10.47 -2.22
CA ASP A 317 23.91 -11.21 -1.84
C ASP A 317 24.54 -10.71 -0.52
N PHE A 318 23.92 -11.08 0.61
CA PHE A 318 24.44 -10.85 1.95
C PHE A 318 25.62 -11.77 2.29
N GLY A 319 26.83 -11.38 1.83
CA GLY A 319 28.09 -11.75 2.50
C GLY A 319 28.91 -12.91 1.92
N GLY A 320 28.57 -13.46 0.75
CA GLY A 320 29.40 -14.47 0.09
C GLY A 320 28.99 -14.74 -1.35
N GLN A 321 29.95 -15.10 -2.21
CA GLN A 321 29.65 -15.45 -3.61
C GLN A 321 29.26 -16.93 -3.71
N LEU A 322 27.99 -17.18 -4.06
CA LEU A 322 27.53 -18.50 -4.47
C LEU A 322 27.73 -18.67 -5.99
N PRO A 323 28.17 -19.85 -6.46
CA PRO A 323 28.19 -20.13 -7.89
C PRO A 323 26.77 -20.17 -8.44
N ARG A 324 26.56 -19.65 -9.66
CA ARG A 324 25.26 -19.60 -10.38
C ARG A 324 25.43 -20.22 -11.77
N CYS A 325 24.37 -20.79 -12.36
CA CYS A 325 24.43 -21.17 -13.78
C CYS A 325 24.66 -19.94 -14.67
N GLU A 326 25.60 -20.01 -15.61
CA GLU A 326 25.84 -18.99 -16.64
C GLU A 326 24.89 -19.18 -17.82
N TYR A 327 24.66 -18.13 -18.62
CA TYR A 327 23.75 -18.18 -19.76
C TYR A 327 24.27 -17.44 -20.98
N ILE A 328 24.18 -18.12 -22.12
CA ILE A 328 24.35 -17.57 -23.47
C ILE A 328 22.95 -17.53 -24.08
N MET A 329 22.52 -16.36 -24.55
CA MET A 329 21.14 -16.10 -24.94
C MET A 329 21.08 -15.51 -26.35
N TYR A 330 20.38 -16.20 -27.25
CA TYR A 330 20.04 -15.71 -28.58
C TYR A 330 18.57 -15.34 -28.65
N LEU A 331 18.27 -14.18 -29.23
CA LEU A 331 16.91 -13.77 -29.55
C LEU A 331 16.82 -13.35 -31.01
N GLN A 332 15.67 -13.64 -31.61
CA GLN A 332 15.33 -13.21 -32.95
C GLN A 332 14.09 -12.32 -32.88
N LEU A 333 14.27 -11.04 -33.18
CA LEU A 333 13.19 -10.08 -33.34
C LEU A 333 12.40 -10.39 -34.62
N HIS A 334 11.08 -10.48 -34.50
CA HIS A 334 10.18 -10.83 -35.60
C HIS A 334 9.88 -9.62 -36.51
N ALA A 335 9.57 -9.90 -37.77
CA ALA A 335 9.23 -8.88 -38.75
C ALA A 335 7.94 -8.15 -38.36
N LEU A 336 7.86 -6.85 -38.66
CA LEU A 336 6.60 -6.10 -38.57
C LEU A 336 5.64 -6.54 -39.68
N ASP A 337 4.32 -6.53 -39.39
CA ASP A 337 3.25 -6.92 -40.32
C ASP A 337 3.46 -6.33 -41.74
N HIS A 338 3.03 -7.05 -42.78
CA HIS A 338 3.20 -6.60 -44.18
C HIS A 338 2.63 -5.21 -44.50
N HIS A 339 1.65 -4.73 -43.73
CA HIS A 339 1.15 -3.35 -43.80
C HIS A 339 2.25 -2.29 -43.51
N TYR A 340 3.27 -2.62 -42.73
CA TYR A 340 4.40 -1.76 -42.40
C TYR A 340 5.60 -1.92 -43.35
N THR A 341 5.67 -3.01 -44.12
CA THR A 341 6.82 -3.33 -44.97
C THR A 341 6.57 -3.25 -46.48
N ASP A 342 5.31 -3.34 -46.94
CA ASP A 342 4.97 -3.31 -48.37
C ASP A 342 4.26 -2.01 -48.82
N ALA A 343 4.53 -0.90 -48.15
CA ALA A 343 3.96 0.42 -48.41
C ALA A 343 4.55 1.10 -49.67
N LYS A 344 4.52 0.44 -50.83
CA LYS A 344 4.98 0.94 -52.16
C LYS A 344 4.14 2.11 -52.72
N GLY A 345 3.46 2.87 -51.87
CA GLY A 345 2.38 3.80 -52.21
C GLY A 345 2.69 5.29 -52.11
N PHE A 346 3.87 5.68 -51.62
CA PHE A 346 4.32 7.07 -51.61
C PHE A 346 5.78 7.15 -52.04
N MET A 347 6.08 7.99 -53.03
CA MET A 347 7.44 8.24 -53.48
C MET A 347 8.12 9.31 -52.61
N ASP A 348 9.46 9.27 -52.62
CA ASP A 348 10.33 10.42 -52.31
C ASP A 348 10.36 10.92 -50.85
N SER A 349 10.84 10.07 -49.93
CA SER A 349 11.53 10.53 -48.72
C SER A 349 12.65 9.57 -48.29
N SER A 350 13.69 10.09 -47.64
CA SER A 350 14.94 9.39 -47.29
C SER A 350 14.89 8.58 -45.98
N HIS A 351 13.70 8.24 -45.50
CA HIS A 351 13.49 7.61 -44.20
C HIS A 351 12.56 6.40 -44.31
N SER A 352 12.81 5.36 -43.51
CA SER A 352 11.88 4.24 -43.43
C SER A 352 10.73 4.58 -42.49
N LEU A 353 9.55 4.03 -42.76
CA LEU A 353 8.37 4.16 -41.89
C LEU A 353 8.65 3.76 -40.44
N ILE A 354 9.62 2.87 -40.22
CA ILE A 354 10.06 2.42 -38.90
C ILE A 354 10.88 3.51 -38.19
N ASP A 355 11.79 4.19 -38.90
CA ASP A 355 12.58 5.30 -38.32
C ASP A 355 11.67 6.47 -37.89
N ASP A 356 10.64 6.77 -38.68
CA ASP A 356 9.68 7.82 -38.36
C ASP A 356 8.74 7.41 -37.22
N LEU A 357 8.36 6.13 -37.13
CA LEU A 357 7.58 5.58 -36.02
C LEU A 357 8.38 5.55 -34.71
N GLU A 358 9.67 5.18 -34.73
CA GLU A 358 10.54 5.28 -33.54
C GLU A 358 10.78 6.74 -33.13
N ARG A 359 10.97 7.65 -34.09
CA ARG A 359 11.12 9.08 -33.81
C ARG A 359 9.87 9.65 -33.14
N GLU A 360 8.68 9.32 -33.62
CA GLU A 360 7.41 9.78 -33.03
C GLU A 360 7.10 9.12 -31.68
N LEU A 361 7.56 7.89 -31.43
CA LEU A 361 7.44 7.26 -30.10
C LEU A 361 8.32 7.96 -29.05
N ARG A 362 9.54 8.35 -29.43
CA ARG A 362 10.53 8.99 -28.53
C ARG A 362 10.34 10.50 -28.40
N TYR A 363 9.84 11.14 -29.46
CA TYR A 363 9.58 12.59 -29.53
C TYR A 363 8.17 12.83 -30.10
N PRO A 364 7.11 12.65 -29.30
CA PRO A 364 5.73 12.70 -29.77
C PRO A 364 5.35 14.09 -30.28
N THR A 365 5.20 14.23 -31.60
CA THR A 365 4.71 15.44 -32.28
C THR A 365 3.19 15.49 -32.37
N GLY A 366 2.51 14.36 -32.12
CA GLY A 366 1.06 14.20 -32.30
C GLY A 366 0.68 13.72 -33.70
N ALA A 367 1.61 13.06 -34.41
CA ALA A 367 1.37 12.50 -35.73
C ALA A 367 0.27 11.40 -35.67
N ARG A 368 -0.51 11.28 -36.76
CA ARG A 368 -1.68 10.39 -36.80
C ARG A 368 -1.29 8.93 -37.07
N ASN A 369 -0.57 8.33 -36.12
CA ASN A 369 -0.02 6.99 -36.27
C ASN A 369 -1.09 5.90 -36.35
N THR A 370 -0.78 4.86 -37.13
CA THR A 370 -1.49 3.59 -37.13
C THR A 370 -1.27 2.83 -35.81
N LYS A 371 -2.02 1.75 -35.60
CA LYS A 371 -1.93 0.90 -34.41
C LYS A 371 -0.50 0.38 -34.20
N ILE A 372 0.21 0.97 -33.22
CA ILE A 372 1.60 0.64 -32.88
C ILE A 372 1.75 -0.90 -32.74
N PRO A 373 2.67 -1.54 -33.49
CA PRO A 373 2.86 -2.98 -33.43
C PRO A 373 3.54 -3.40 -32.12
N ALA A 374 3.33 -4.65 -31.72
CA ALA A 374 3.95 -5.22 -30.52
C ALA A 374 5.45 -5.49 -30.76
N LEU A 375 6.20 -5.61 -29.66
CA LEU A 375 7.57 -6.13 -29.67
C LEU A 375 7.49 -7.66 -29.55
N GLN A 376 7.83 -8.41 -30.60
CA GLN A 376 7.76 -9.88 -30.62
C GLN A 376 9.13 -10.49 -30.95
N MET A 377 9.53 -11.51 -30.20
CA MET A 377 10.80 -12.22 -30.43
C MET A 377 10.79 -13.67 -29.95
N SER A 378 11.48 -14.56 -30.69
CA SER A 378 11.78 -15.92 -30.25
C SER A 378 13.09 -15.98 -29.48
N LEU A 379 13.08 -16.58 -28.29
CA LEU A 379 14.21 -16.78 -27.38
C LEU A 379 14.72 -18.23 -27.41
N VAL A 380 16.04 -18.38 -27.42
CA VAL A 380 16.80 -19.56 -26.94
C VAL A 380 17.89 -19.09 -25.99
N ALA A 381 17.83 -19.51 -24.72
CA ALA A 381 18.98 -19.44 -23.82
C ALA A 381 19.57 -20.84 -23.62
N TRP A 382 20.88 -20.90 -23.38
CA TRP A 382 21.65 -22.11 -23.11
C TRP A 382 22.62 -21.85 -21.95
N SER A 383 22.68 -22.76 -21.00
CA SER A 383 23.66 -22.75 -19.91
C SER A 383 24.81 -23.71 -20.24
N PRO A 384 26.03 -23.22 -20.52
CA PRO A 384 27.17 -24.06 -20.88
C PRO A 384 27.79 -24.77 -19.68
N ASP A 385 27.49 -24.34 -18.45
CA ASP A 385 27.99 -24.92 -17.21
C ASP A 385 26.99 -25.87 -16.53
N CYS A 386 25.69 -25.66 -16.68
CA CYS A 386 24.66 -26.58 -16.16
C CYS A 386 24.03 -27.49 -17.25
N SER A 387 24.39 -27.31 -18.53
CA SER A 387 23.96 -28.08 -19.71
C SER A 387 22.45 -28.28 -19.82
N TYR A 388 21.74 -27.17 -20.04
CA TYR A 388 20.34 -27.18 -20.50
C TYR A 388 20.01 -25.93 -21.30
N TYR A 389 18.91 -26.02 -22.05
CA TYR A 389 18.35 -24.96 -22.85
C TYR A 389 17.01 -24.49 -22.29
N LEU A 390 16.72 -23.20 -22.43
CA LEU A 390 15.42 -22.59 -22.20
C LEU A 390 14.93 -22.02 -23.52
N GLU A 391 13.91 -22.64 -24.12
CA GLU A 391 13.34 -22.21 -25.40
C GLU A 391 11.95 -21.59 -25.20
N SER A 392 11.63 -20.51 -25.90
CA SER A 392 10.30 -19.86 -25.85
C SER A 392 9.21 -20.67 -26.57
N LYS A 393 8.00 -20.70 -26.01
CA LYS A 393 6.82 -21.37 -26.61
C LYS A 393 6.22 -20.53 -27.76
N GLY A 394 6.34 -21.02 -28.99
CA GLY A 394 5.64 -20.48 -30.15
C GLY A 394 5.92 -21.22 -31.48
N PRO A 395 5.37 -20.73 -32.60
CA PRO A 395 5.50 -21.34 -33.92
C PRO A 395 6.96 -21.37 -34.45
N PRO A 396 7.40 -22.44 -35.12
CA PRO A 396 6.59 -23.51 -35.69
C PRO A 396 6.44 -24.73 -34.76
N LEU A 397 7.10 -24.73 -33.59
CA LEU A 397 7.11 -25.89 -32.69
C LEU A 397 5.84 -26.00 -31.83
N PHE A 398 5.23 -24.87 -31.49
CA PHE A 398 4.00 -24.80 -30.72
C PHE A 398 2.93 -24.04 -31.52
N PRO A 399 1.65 -24.45 -31.46
CA PRO A 399 0.57 -23.71 -32.09
C PRO A 399 0.43 -22.32 -31.45
N PRO A 400 -0.06 -21.29 -32.18
CA PRO A 400 -0.27 -19.94 -31.63
C PRO A 400 -1.20 -19.85 -30.41
N ALA A 401 -1.92 -20.93 -30.08
CA ALA A 401 -2.76 -21.04 -28.88
C ALA A 401 -1.95 -21.29 -27.59
N ASP A 402 -0.78 -21.94 -27.68
CA ASP A 402 0.09 -22.25 -26.53
C ASP A 402 1.05 -21.09 -26.20
N GLY A 403 1.30 -20.22 -27.18
CA GLY A 403 2.16 -19.05 -27.07
C GLY A 403 2.52 -18.44 -28.44
N GLN A 404 2.94 -17.17 -28.42
CA GLN A 404 3.44 -16.45 -29.60
C GLN A 404 4.90 -16.00 -29.38
N HIS A 405 5.70 -16.88 -28.77
CA HIS A 405 7.01 -16.57 -28.17
C HIS A 405 6.93 -15.48 -27.10
N LEU A 406 7.93 -14.60 -27.03
CA LEU A 406 7.91 -13.45 -26.14
C LEU A 406 7.20 -12.30 -26.85
N VAL A 407 6.20 -11.72 -26.20
CA VAL A 407 5.42 -10.59 -26.72
C VAL A 407 5.46 -9.47 -25.69
N GLY A 408 5.52 -8.23 -26.15
CA GLY A 408 5.66 -7.07 -25.29
C GLY A 408 5.49 -5.74 -26.01
N VAL A 409 6.07 -4.70 -25.41
CA VAL A 409 5.97 -3.32 -25.87
C VAL A 409 7.30 -2.60 -25.75
N LYS A 410 7.50 -1.60 -26.61
CA LYS A 410 8.59 -0.66 -26.47
C LYS A 410 8.46 0.19 -25.20
N GLU A 411 9.59 0.67 -24.69
CA GLU A 411 9.67 1.34 -23.39
C GLU A 411 8.87 2.66 -23.34
N GLU A 412 8.89 3.45 -24.43
CA GLU A 412 8.15 4.71 -24.53
C GLU A 412 6.63 4.46 -24.44
N VAL A 413 6.16 3.34 -25.01
CA VAL A 413 4.76 2.88 -24.92
C VAL A 413 4.43 2.42 -23.50
N LEU A 414 5.37 1.80 -22.79
CA LEU A 414 5.18 1.38 -21.40
C LEU A 414 5.10 2.59 -20.46
N LEU A 415 6.03 3.54 -20.57
CA LEU A 415 6.04 4.80 -19.81
C LEU A 415 4.76 5.61 -20.07
N SER A 416 4.30 5.70 -21.32
CA SER A 416 3.02 6.32 -21.67
C SER A 416 1.82 5.65 -20.98
N ARG A 417 1.79 4.31 -20.92
CA ARG A 417 0.76 3.55 -20.18
C ARG A 417 0.84 3.80 -18.67
N VAL A 418 2.03 3.85 -18.07
CA VAL A 418 2.24 4.18 -16.65
C VAL A 418 1.68 5.56 -16.35
N ASN A 419 2.09 6.59 -17.10
CA ASN A 419 1.65 7.97 -16.88
C ASN A 419 0.13 8.13 -17.05
N TYR A 420 -0.47 7.48 -18.06
CA TYR A 420 -1.94 7.45 -18.20
C TYR A 420 -2.62 6.74 -17.03
N SER A 421 -2.08 5.61 -16.57
CA SER A 421 -2.62 4.84 -15.43
C SER A 421 -2.56 5.66 -14.13
N LEU A 422 -1.48 6.41 -13.91
CA LEU A 422 -1.32 7.33 -12.78
C LEU A 422 -2.37 8.45 -12.82
N LEU A 423 -2.60 9.08 -13.99
CA LEU A 423 -3.62 10.14 -14.13
C LEU A 423 -5.05 9.63 -13.87
N VAL A 424 -5.38 8.41 -14.32
CA VAL A 424 -6.66 7.76 -14.00
C VAL A 424 -6.77 7.47 -12.50
N LEU A 425 -5.69 7.02 -11.85
CA LEU A 425 -5.65 6.78 -10.41
C LEU A 425 -5.79 8.09 -9.60
N THR A 426 -5.17 9.19 -10.06
CA THR A 426 -5.37 10.54 -9.50
C THR A 426 -6.83 10.96 -9.57
N PHE A 427 -7.50 10.76 -10.71
CA PHE A 427 -8.93 11.08 -10.85
C PHE A 427 -9.79 10.27 -9.88
N VAL A 428 -9.54 8.96 -9.74
CA VAL A 428 -10.21 8.09 -8.75
C VAL A 428 -9.99 8.62 -7.33
N TYR A 429 -8.76 9.01 -6.97
CA TYR A 429 -8.45 9.62 -5.66
C TYR A 429 -9.12 10.99 -5.46
N ALA A 430 -9.24 11.81 -6.50
CA ALA A 430 -9.96 13.09 -6.41
C ALA A 430 -11.46 12.87 -6.10
N VAL A 431 -12.08 11.85 -6.70
CA VAL A 431 -13.45 11.44 -6.37
C VAL A 431 -13.53 10.92 -4.92
N GLN A 432 -12.56 10.13 -4.44
CA GLN A 432 -12.52 9.71 -3.03
C GLN A 432 -12.45 10.92 -2.07
N VAL A 433 -11.62 11.93 -2.37
CA VAL A 433 -11.52 13.18 -1.58
C VAL A 433 -12.82 13.98 -1.62
N MET A 434 -13.50 14.07 -2.77
CA MET A 434 -14.81 14.73 -2.87
C MET A 434 -15.90 14.02 -2.06
N LEU A 435 -15.93 12.68 -2.09
CA LEU A 435 -16.86 11.87 -1.28
C LEU A 435 -16.58 12.04 0.22
N LEU A 436 -15.30 12.02 0.64
CA LEU A 436 -14.89 12.24 2.02
C LEU A 436 -15.28 13.64 2.53
N LYS A 437 -15.07 14.68 1.70
CA LYS A 437 -15.54 16.04 1.97
C LYS A 437 -17.07 16.13 2.07
N GLY A 438 -17.81 15.30 1.31
CA GLY A 438 -19.25 15.13 1.43
C GLY A 438 -19.66 14.52 2.77
N GLN A 439 -19.02 13.42 3.18
CA GLN A 439 -19.30 12.74 4.44
C GLN A 439 -19.02 13.63 5.67
N ILE A 440 -17.96 14.44 5.64
CA ILE A 440 -17.66 15.42 6.71
C ILE A 440 -18.77 16.46 6.85
N LYS A 441 -19.36 16.93 5.74
CA LYS A 441 -20.52 17.85 5.77
C LYS A 441 -21.78 17.20 6.34
N GLU A 442 -21.96 15.90 6.17
CA GLU A 442 -23.10 15.15 6.75
C GLU A 442 -22.90 14.80 8.24
N SER A 443 -21.69 14.87 8.79
CA SER A 443 -21.39 14.62 10.21
C SER A 443 -20.78 15.81 10.98
N PRO A 444 -21.47 16.97 11.08
CA PRO A 444 -20.96 18.17 11.75
C PRO A 444 -21.10 18.14 13.29
N THR A 445 -21.75 17.13 13.88
CA THR A 445 -22.03 17.08 15.33
C THR A 445 -21.34 15.90 16.02
N PRO A 446 -20.96 16.01 17.31
CA PRO A 446 -20.37 14.89 18.05
C PRO A 446 -21.32 13.68 18.18
N SER A 447 -22.64 13.89 18.09
CA SER A 447 -23.66 12.84 18.07
C SER A 447 -23.74 12.08 16.74
N THR A 448 -23.33 12.70 15.61
CA THR A 448 -23.22 12.03 14.31
C THR A 448 -21.86 11.38 14.12
N LEU A 449 -20.76 12.07 14.49
CA LEU A 449 -19.40 11.51 14.50
C LEU A 449 -19.31 10.22 15.32
N ASN A 450 -20.00 10.14 16.47
CA ASN A 450 -20.01 8.93 17.30
C ASN A 450 -20.66 7.69 16.65
N ARG A 451 -21.43 7.83 15.56
CA ARG A 451 -21.97 6.69 14.78
C ARG A 451 -20.90 6.04 13.91
N LEU A 452 -19.96 6.84 13.41
CA LEU A 452 -18.84 6.40 12.59
C LEU A 452 -17.91 5.46 13.36
N SER A 453 -17.42 4.42 12.70
CA SER A 453 -16.48 3.47 13.28
C SER A 453 -15.05 3.89 13.03
N PHE A 454 -14.36 4.24 14.12
CA PHE A 454 -12.92 4.55 14.13
C PHE A 454 -12.13 3.55 13.28
N TRP A 455 -12.32 2.24 13.50
CA TRP A 455 -11.59 1.19 12.79
C TRP A 455 -11.85 1.13 11.27
N SER A 456 -13.07 1.38 10.81
CA SER A 456 -13.39 1.41 9.38
C SER A 456 -12.68 2.60 8.71
N MET A 457 -12.72 3.76 9.36
CA MET A 457 -12.01 4.97 8.93
C MET A 457 -10.48 4.80 9.00
N SER A 458 -9.96 4.08 10.01
CA SER A 458 -8.54 3.73 10.14
C SER A 458 -8.05 2.87 8.97
N MET A 459 -8.82 1.86 8.54
CA MET A 459 -8.45 1.00 7.41
C MET A 459 -8.39 1.78 6.09
N MET A 460 -9.33 2.69 5.86
CA MET A 460 -9.30 3.61 4.71
C MET A 460 -8.08 4.54 4.75
N LEU A 461 -7.83 5.18 5.89
CA LEU A 461 -6.71 6.12 6.08
C LEU A 461 -5.34 5.43 5.92
N LEU A 462 -5.21 4.19 6.40
CA LEU A 462 -4.00 3.37 6.25
C LEU A 462 -3.72 3.06 4.78
N ALA A 463 -4.74 2.72 4.00
CA ALA A 463 -4.57 2.46 2.56
C ALA A 463 -4.28 3.74 1.76
N ASP A 464 -4.93 4.85 2.10
CA ASP A 464 -4.64 6.15 1.48
C ASP A 464 -3.21 6.62 1.84
N GLY A 465 -2.78 6.36 3.07
CA GLY A 465 -1.41 6.58 3.52
C GLY A 465 -0.37 5.70 2.81
N LEU A 466 -0.68 4.42 2.55
CA LEU A 466 0.17 3.54 1.73
C LEU A 466 0.33 4.07 0.31
N VAL A 467 -0.76 4.50 -0.34
CA VAL A 467 -0.68 5.07 -1.70
C VAL A 467 0.05 6.42 -1.70
N PHE A 468 -0.13 7.25 -0.68
CA PHE A 468 0.66 8.47 -0.51
C PHE A 468 2.17 8.17 -0.36
N SER A 469 2.55 7.24 0.52
CA SER A 469 3.96 6.85 0.69
C SER A 469 4.55 6.24 -0.58
N ALA A 470 3.87 5.28 -1.22
CA ALA A 470 4.35 4.64 -2.44
C ALA A 470 4.48 5.61 -3.63
N SER A 471 3.48 6.49 -3.84
CA SER A 471 3.58 7.52 -4.87
C SER A 471 4.64 8.58 -4.55
N SER A 472 4.91 8.85 -3.26
CA SER A 472 5.97 9.76 -2.83
C SER A 472 7.35 9.20 -3.22
N THR A 473 7.63 7.93 -2.90
CA THR A 473 8.87 7.26 -3.33
C THR A 473 9.00 7.26 -4.85
N TRP A 474 7.93 6.89 -5.57
CA TRP A 474 7.94 6.89 -7.04
C TRP A 474 8.20 8.29 -7.63
N SER A 475 7.65 9.34 -7.03
CA SER A 475 7.85 10.73 -7.49
C SER A 475 9.27 11.28 -7.29
N VAL A 476 10.10 10.64 -6.44
CA VAL A 476 11.52 10.98 -6.28
C VAL A 476 12.40 10.22 -7.30
N SER A 477 11.98 9.02 -7.71
CA SER A 477 12.74 8.15 -8.62
C SER A 477 12.44 8.40 -10.10
N ALA A 478 11.17 8.63 -10.47
CA ALA A 478 10.74 8.66 -11.87
C ALA A 478 10.91 10.04 -12.53
N SER A 479 11.97 10.22 -13.34
CA SER A 479 12.17 11.40 -14.20
C SER A 479 10.98 11.63 -15.15
N ASP A 480 10.63 10.59 -15.91
CA ASP A 480 9.74 10.70 -17.07
C ASP A 480 8.26 10.63 -16.67
N GLY A 481 7.99 10.22 -15.43
CA GLY A 481 6.66 10.17 -14.82
C GLY A 481 6.41 11.24 -13.75
N PHE A 482 7.40 12.12 -13.49
CA PHE A 482 7.41 13.04 -12.35
C PHE A 482 6.11 13.82 -12.15
N HIS A 483 5.60 14.47 -13.20
CA HIS A 483 4.42 15.33 -13.14
C HIS A 483 3.14 14.56 -12.77
N SER A 484 2.93 13.37 -13.34
CA SER A 484 1.80 12.48 -13.02
C SER A 484 1.93 11.87 -11.61
N ALA A 485 3.15 11.53 -11.20
CA ALA A 485 3.41 11.03 -9.85
C ALA A 485 3.15 12.11 -8.79
N LEU A 486 3.64 13.33 -9.00
CA LEU A 486 3.44 14.49 -8.13
C LEU A 486 1.96 14.89 -7.99
N LEU A 487 1.17 14.73 -9.06
CA LEU A 487 -0.27 14.98 -8.99
C LEU A 487 -0.98 13.89 -8.15
N LEU A 488 -0.55 12.64 -8.24
CA LEU A 488 -1.06 11.55 -7.38
C LEU A 488 -0.65 11.73 -5.91
N THR A 489 0.61 12.13 -5.61
CA THR A 489 1.04 12.37 -4.22
C THR A 489 0.25 13.50 -3.58
N PHE A 490 0.00 14.59 -4.31
CA PHE A 490 -0.81 15.71 -3.81
C PHE A 490 -2.24 15.28 -3.45
N VAL A 491 -2.93 14.54 -4.32
CA VAL A 491 -4.32 14.15 -4.07
C VAL A 491 -4.44 13.05 -2.99
N SER A 492 -3.49 12.10 -2.95
CA SER A 492 -3.44 11.09 -1.87
C SER A 492 -3.09 11.72 -0.52
N PHE A 493 -2.13 12.66 -0.47
CA PHE A 493 -1.85 13.50 0.70
C PHE A 493 -3.11 14.20 1.20
N MET A 494 -3.88 14.83 0.31
CA MET A 494 -5.14 15.48 0.68
C MET A 494 -6.18 14.50 1.22
N SER A 495 -6.25 13.26 0.71
CA SER A 495 -7.10 12.21 1.29
C SER A 495 -6.64 11.83 2.71
N SER A 496 -5.34 11.60 2.90
CA SER A 496 -4.76 11.26 4.22
C SER A 496 -4.87 12.40 5.24
N ALA A 497 -4.68 13.66 4.83
CA ALA A 497 -4.79 14.82 5.70
C ALA A 497 -6.25 15.08 6.14
N ILE A 498 -7.20 15.02 5.21
CA ILE A 498 -8.63 15.18 5.52
C ILE A 498 -9.14 13.97 6.32
N GLY A 499 -8.70 12.75 5.97
CA GLY A 499 -9.08 11.51 6.63
C GLY A 499 -8.56 11.41 8.07
N SER A 500 -7.31 11.81 8.32
CA SER A 500 -6.74 11.89 9.67
C SER A 500 -7.39 12.98 10.52
N GLY A 501 -7.76 14.12 9.93
CA GLY A 501 -8.58 15.15 10.61
C GLY A 501 -9.95 14.63 11.05
N LEU A 502 -10.67 13.91 10.18
CA LEU A 502 -11.92 13.24 10.54
C LEU A 502 -11.70 12.17 11.62
N LEU A 503 -10.67 11.34 11.49
CA LEU A 503 -10.34 10.29 12.48
C LEU A 503 -10.00 10.90 13.86
N ALA A 504 -9.29 12.02 13.91
CA ALA A 504 -9.02 12.77 15.13
C ALA A 504 -10.31 13.29 15.79
N SER A 505 -11.26 13.80 15.00
CA SER A 505 -12.56 14.25 15.52
C SER A 505 -13.40 13.11 16.09
N ILE A 506 -13.45 11.95 15.39
CA ILE A 506 -14.13 10.73 15.88
C ILE A 506 -13.49 10.27 17.18
N ARG A 507 -12.15 10.23 17.25
CA ARG A 507 -11.42 9.81 18.45
C ARG A 507 -11.60 10.80 19.60
N GLY A 508 -11.65 12.10 19.34
CA GLY A 508 -11.91 13.15 20.32
C GLY A 508 -13.32 13.11 20.92
N SER A 509 -14.30 12.54 20.22
CA SER A 509 -15.68 12.39 20.70
C SER A 509 -15.93 11.16 21.60
N GLU A 510 -14.91 10.33 21.85
CA GLU A 510 -15.00 9.13 22.73
C GLU A 510 -14.46 9.30 24.18
N PRO A 511 -13.35 10.01 24.48
CA PRO A 511 -12.82 10.09 25.85
C PRO A 511 -13.67 10.96 26.78
N GLU A 512 -14.45 11.91 26.26
CA GLU A 512 -15.35 12.74 27.07
C GLU A 512 -16.43 11.90 27.80
N ARG A 513 -16.78 10.73 27.24
CA ARG A 513 -17.59 9.72 27.94
C ARG A 513 -16.77 8.95 28.99
N ARG A 514 -15.56 8.46 28.68
CA ARG A 514 -14.74 7.70 29.65
C ARG A 514 -14.39 8.50 30.92
N ALA A 515 -14.26 9.81 30.82
CA ALA A 515 -14.03 10.69 31.97
C ALA A 515 -15.30 10.92 32.84
N ARG A 516 -16.49 10.56 32.33
CA ARG A 516 -17.78 10.56 33.07
C ARG A 516 -18.17 9.17 33.55
N ASP A 517 -17.86 8.13 32.77
CA ASP A 517 -18.11 6.71 33.09
C ASP A 517 -17.35 6.23 34.36
N THR A 518 -16.36 7.00 34.85
CA THR A 518 -15.69 6.74 36.14
C THR A 518 -16.62 7.18 37.28
N PRO A 519 -17.22 6.27 38.07
CA PRO A 519 -18.11 6.66 39.15
C PRO A 519 -17.33 7.46 40.20
N SER A 520 -17.88 8.59 40.62
CA SER A 520 -17.32 9.36 41.74
C SER A 520 -17.33 8.50 43.00
N THR A 521 -16.15 8.09 43.46
CA THR A 521 -16.00 7.24 44.65
C THR A 521 -16.54 7.99 45.86
N THR A 522 -17.76 7.64 46.27
CA THR A 522 -18.41 8.27 47.42
C THR A 522 -17.64 7.85 48.67
N ASN A 523 -17.00 8.81 49.35
CA ASN A 523 -16.24 8.55 50.57
C ASN A 523 -17.18 8.23 51.75
N THR A 524 -17.78 7.04 51.72
CA THR A 524 -18.48 6.44 52.86
C THR A 524 -17.45 5.98 53.89
N ASN A 525 -16.93 6.93 54.67
CA ASN A 525 -16.12 6.65 55.85
C ASN A 525 -17.01 6.00 56.93
N THR A 526 -17.21 4.69 56.80
CA THR A 526 -18.00 3.88 57.73
C THR A 526 -17.22 3.68 59.02
N SER A 527 -17.46 4.54 60.01
CA SER A 527 -16.88 4.42 61.34
C SER A 527 -17.44 3.20 62.08
N ASN A 528 -16.57 2.26 62.50
CA ASN A 528 -16.88 1.34 63.60
C ASN A 528 -15.60 0.91 64.35
N THR A 529 -15.38 1.61 65.46
CA THR A 529 -14.63 1.28 66.68
C THR A 529 -13.98 -0.11 66.84
N THR A 530 -12.70 -0.09 67.24
CA THR A 530 -12.16 -0.97 68.30
C THR A 530 -11.59 -0.10 69.43
N ALA A 531 -11.56 -0.61 70.67
CA ALA A 531 -11.59 0.22 71.87
C ALA A 531 -10.26 0.44 72.61
N ALA A 532 -10.13 1.60 73.25
CA ALA A 532 -9.26 1.88 74.39
C ALA A 532 -9.94 2.93 75.30
N THR A 533 -9.74 2.84 76.62
CA THR A 533 -10.49 3.59 77.66
C THR A 533 -9.59 4.64 78.40
N PRO A 534 -10.11 5.50 79.30
CA PRO A 534 -9.71 6.93 79.34
C PRO A 534 -8.94 7.39 80.59
N THR A 535 -8.54 8.66 80.63
CA THR A 535 -8.20 9.45 81.85
C THR A 535 -8.27 10.98 81.53
N PRO A 536 -8.29 11.92 82.52
CA PRO A 536 -9.14 13.13 82.46
C PRO A 536 -8.39 14.51 82.49
N PRO A 537 -9.11 15.65 82.31
CA PRO A 537 -8.56 17.01 82.38
C PRO A 537 -8.49 17.61 83.80
N PRO A 538 -7.77 18.74 83.97
CA PRO A 538 -8.26 19.84 84.82
C PRO A 538 -7.96 21.28 84.31
N ASP A 539 -9.03 22.06 84.08
CA ASP A 539 -9.38 23.36 84.71
C ASP A 539 -8.43 24.60 84.80
N PRO A 540 -8.98 25.83 85.02
CA PRO A 540 -8.37 27.10 84.57
C PRO A 540 -8.25 28.20 85.68
N THR A 541 -8.43 29.48 85.30
CA THR A 541 -8.45 30.74 86.12
C THR A 541 -7.06 31.34 86.43
N VAL A 542 -6.81 32.64 86.68
CA VAL A 542 -7.59 33.92 86.74
C VAL A 542 -6.55 35.08 86.69
N SER A 543 -6.77 36.38 86.39
CA SER A 543 -7.63 37.22 85.51
C SER A 543 -7.27 38.71 85.81
N GLN A 544 -7.62 39.73 84.98
CA GLN A 544 -7.87 41.13 85.45
C GLN A 544 -8.42 42.11 84.35
N ASN A 545 -9.60 42.68 84.64
CA ASN A 545 -10.05 44.11 84.61
C ASN A 545 -9.86 45.01 83.37
N SER A 546 -10.81 45.88 82.93
CA SER A 546 -12.27 46.12 83.19
C SER A 546 -12.82 47.07 82.06
N ASP A 547 -13.92 47.88 82.05
CA ASP A 547 -14.93 48.35 83.03
C ASP A 547 -16.19 49.03 82.38
N THR A 548 -17.16 49.47 83.20
CA THR A 548 -18.24 50.50 82.98
C THR A 548 -19.27 50.45 81.81
N LEU A 549 -20.48 49.97 82.15
CA LEU A 549 -21.85 50.48 81.86
C LEU A 549 -22.43 50.62 80.40
N PRO A 550 -23.79 50.63 80.21
CA PRO A 550 -24.43 50.26 78.93
C PRO A 550 -25.51 51.22 78.33
N PRO A 551 -25.89 51.04 77.05
CA PRO A 551 -27.18 51.43 76.46
C PRO A 551 -28.06 50.21 76.05
N PRO A 552 -29.36 50.38 75.70
CA PRO A 552 -30.38 49.34 75.84
C PRO A 552 -30.75 48.51 74.59
N VAL A 553 -31.58 47.48 74.83
CA VAL A 553 -32.15 46.53 73.86
C VAL A 553 -33.15 47.21 72.91
N THR A 554 -32.85 47.27 71.60
CA THR A 554 -33.84 47.18 70.48
C THR A 554 -33.17 47.14 69.09
N ALA A 555 -32.63 45.99 68.68
CA ALA A 555 -32.32 45.68 67.27
C ALA A 555 -32.20 44.17 67.06
N GLY A 556 -32.72 43.66 65.94
CA GLY A 556 -32.41 42.30 65.46
C GLY A 556 -31.09 42.29 64.67
N PRO A 557 -30.31 41.19 64.67
CA PRO A 557 -29.04 41.13 63.97
C PRO A 557 -29.23 41.25 62.43
N PRO A 558 -28.42 42.07 61.74
CA PRO A 558 -28.59 42.33 60.31
C PRO A 558 -28.13 41.17 59.43
N ARG A 559 -28.73 41.03 58.24
CA ARG A 559 -28.26 40.11 57.18
C ARG A 559 -26.88 40.55 56.66
N VAL A 560 -25.95 39.59 56.58
CA VAL A 560 -24.73 39.72 55.78
C VAL A 560 -25.09 39.67 54.29
N PRO A 561 -24.53 40.53 53.41
CA PRO A 561 -24.88 40.56 52.00
C PRO A 561 -24.34 39.34 51.22
N SER A 562 -25.17 38.79 50.34
CA SER A 562 -24.76 37.76 49.37
C SER A 562 -24.00 38.38 48.20
N SER A 563 -22.89 37.76 47.79
CA SER A 563 -22.22 38.07 46.52
C SER A 563 -23.11 37.71 45.31
N PRO A 564 -22.98 38.41 44.18
CA PRO A 564 -23.80 38.16 42.99
C PRO A 564 -23.42 36.83 42.32
N ILE A 565 -24.43 36.09 41.86
CA ILE A 565 -24.24 34.93 40.98
C ILE A 565 -23.90 35.45 39.59
N ILE A 566 -22.64 35.28 39.18
CA ILE A 566 -22.22 35.52 37.79
C ILE A 566 -22.63 34.30 36.98
N ILE A 567 -23.60 34.48 36.08
CA ILE A 567 -23.91 33.52 35.03
C ILE A 567 -22.96 33.82 33.86
N PRO A 568 -22.11 32.88 33.41
CA PRO A 568 -21.27 33.10 32.24
C PRO A 568 -22.16 33.24 30.98
N SER A 569 -21.82 34.21 30.13
CA SER A 569 -22.51 34.46 28.87
C SER A 569 -21.85 33.63 27.76
N ASP A 570 -22.64 33.16 26.78
CA ASP A 570 -22.09 32.38 25.64
C ASP A 570 -21.04 33.17 24.81
N GLN A 571 -20.94 34.49 25.00
CA GLN A 571 -19.99 35.38 24.34
C GLN A 571 -18.51 35.10 24.66
N ASP A 572 -18.20 34.50 25.82
CA ASP A 572 -16.82 34.17 26.20
C ASP A 572 -16.21 33.08 25.28
N ILE A 573 -17.06 32.23 24.67
CA ILE A 573 -16.65 31.15 23.77
C ILE A 573 -16.15 31.71 22.43
N ASP A 574 -16.80 32.73 21.88
CA ASP A 574 -16.36 33.37 20.63
C ASP A 574 -15.02 34.10 20.81
N ALA A 575 -14.77 34.66 22.00
CA ALA A 575 -13.46 35.21 22.36
C ALA A 575 -12.37 34.13 22.46
N GLU A 576 -12.69 32.96 23.05
CA GLU A 576 -11.77 31.83 23.11
C GLU A 576 -11.47 31.25 21.71
N ILE A 577 -12.47 31.18 20.82
CA ILE A 577 -12.30 30.78 19.42
C ILE A 577 -11.42 31.81 18.67
N ALA A 578 -11.68 33.11 18.82
CA ALA A 578 -10.88 34.17 18.20
C ALA A 578 -9.40 34.12 18.67
N GLY A 579 -9.17 33.89 19.96
CA GLY A 579 -7.82 33.73 20.52
C GLY A 579 -7.08 32.51 19.94
N ASN A 580 -7.75 31.36 19.81
CA ASN A 580 -7.18 30.16 19.21
C ASN A 580 -6.89 30.32 17.69
N VAL A 581 -7.75 31.05 16.96
CA VAL A 581 -7.51 31.37 15.54
C VAL A 581 -6.34 32.34 15.37
N ALA A 582 -6.21 33.35 16.23
CA ALA A 582 -5.08 34.28 16.22
C ALA A 582 -3.75 33.58 16.54
N ALA A 583 -3.74 32.68 17.54
CA ALA A 583 -2.55 31.89 17.88
C ALA A 583 -2.08 30.98 16.73
N GLY A 584 -3.00 30.49 15.89
CA GLY A 584 -2.69 29.68 14.71
C GLY A 584 -1.95 30.42 13.58
N ALA A 585 -1.88 31.76 13.61
CA ALA A 585 -1.24 32.58 12.58
C ALA A 585 0.18 33.07 12.96
N GLY A 586 0.61 32.89 14.21
CA GLY A 586 1.81 33.51 14.80
C GLY A 586 3.12 32.72 14.68
N ALA A 587 3.48 32.20 13.50
CA ALA A 587 4.64 31.31 13.32
C ALA A 587 5.90 32.01 12.78
N VAL A 588 6.37 33.08 13.43
CA VAL A 588 7.67 33.75 13.15
C VAL A 588 8.36 34.10 14.47
N PRO A 589 9.66 33.78 14.67
CA PRO A 589 10.34 34.03 15.95
C PRO A 589 10.69 35.52 16.15
N GLY A 590 10.04 36.15 17.13
CA GLY A 590 10.39 37.48 17.65
C GLY A 590 11.25 37.39 18.92
N LEU A 591 12.19 38.33 19.11
CA LEU A 591 13.11 38.34 20.24
C LEU A 591 12.41 38.76 21.55
N GLY A 592 12.80 38.17 22.68
CA GLY A 592 12.01 38.21 23.91
C GLY A 592 12.19 39.45 24.82
N THR A 593 11.22 39.62 25.71
CA THR A 593 11.28 40.53 26.88
C THR A 593 10.75 39.80 28.13
N THR A 594 11.41 40.01 29.27
CA THR A 594 11.12 39.32 30.54
C THR A 594 10.11 40.06 31.41
N THR A 595 9.03 39.38 31.80
CA THR A 595 8.14 39.82 32.90
C THR A 595 7.74 38.63 33.77
N ASN A 596 8.09 38.67 35.06
CA ASN A 596 7.66 37.67 36.03
C ASN A 596 6.16 37.82 36.31
N ALA A 597 5.40 36.74 36.16
CA ALA A 597 3.98 36.66 36.52
C ALA A 597 3.74 35.51 37.51
N THR A 598 2.89 35.75 38.51
CA THR A 598 2.76 34.89 39.69
C THR A 598 2.08 33.55 39.38
N THR A 599 2.61 32.46 39.93
CA THR A 599 2.06 31.10 39.79
C THR A 599 0.67 30.98 40.40
N THR A 600 -0.35 30.89 39.53
CA THR A 600 -1.68 30.40 39.87
C THR A 600 -1.92 29.08 39.14
N ASN A 601 -2.26 28.03 39.90
CA ASN A 601 -2.34 26.66 39.39
C ASN A 601 -3.58 26.44 38.51
N THR A 602 -3.47 26.78 37.22
CA THR A 602 -4.51 26.47 36.22
C THR A 602 -4.31 25.04 35.74
N ALA A 603 -5.03 24.09 36.34
CA ALA A 603 -4.88 22.67 36.01
C ALA A 603 -5.49 22.31 34.64
N ASN A 604 -4.75 21.52 33.85
CA ASN A 604 -5.25 20.72 32.72
C ASN A 604 -5.96 21.43 31.55
N ASN A 605 -5.27 22.37 30.89
CA ASN A 605 -5.49 22.62 29.46
C ASN A 605 -4.31 22.08 28.62
N ARG A 606 -4.19 20.74 28.53
CA ARG A 606 -3.29 20.09 27.55
C ARG A 606 -3.90 20.22 26.14
N PRO A 607 -3.13 20.64 25.11
CA PRO A 607 -3.67 20.78 23.76
C PRO A 607 -4.12 19.42 23.21
N ARG A 608 -5.30 19.39 22.55
CA ARG A 608 -5.94 18.17 22.01
C ARG A 608 -5.03 17.35 21.07
N THR A 609 -4.05 17.98 20.43
CA THR A 609 -3.05 17.35 19.55
C THR A 609 -2.20 16.30 20.27
N ALA A 610 -1.84 16.53 21.54
CA ALA A 610 -0.92 15.67 22.30
C ALA A 610 -1.45 14.25 22.53
N GLN A 611 -2.78 14.04 22.51
CA GLN A 611 -3.39 12.71 22.67
C GLN A 611 -3.51 11.93 21.34
N PHE A 612 -3.37 12.59 20.19
CA PHE A 612 -3.50 11.96 18.86
C PHE A 612 -2.14 11.63 18.22
N ALA A 613 -1.07 12.34 18.60
CA ALA A 613 0.31 12.06 18.19
C ALA A 613 0.74 10.56 18.28
N PRO A 614 0.51 9.81 19.38
CA PRO A 614 0.91 8.41 19.43
C PRO A 614 0.12 7.52 18.46
N ILE A 615 -1.14 7.88 18.13
CA ILE A 615 -1.94 7.16 17.13
C ILE A 615 -1.32 7.36 15.74
N ILE A 616 -1.00 8.61 15.37
CA ILE A 616 -0.31 8.92 14.11
C ILE A 616 1.01 8.14 13.99
N PHE A 617 1.81 8.08 15.07
CA PHE A 617 3.06 7.32 15.09
C PHE A 617 2.87 5.83 14.79
N TYR A 618 1.88 5.17 15.43
CA TYR A 618 1.57 3.77 15.12
C TYR A 618 1.05 3.55 13.69
N PHE A 619 0.30 4.50 13.13
CA PHE A 619 -0.10 4.44 11.71
C PHE A 619 1.12 4.46 10.78
N PHE A 620 2.07 5.38 11.01
CA PHE A 620 3.31 5.43 10.21
C PHE A 620 4.13 4.14 10.35
N LEU A 621 4.27 3.58 11.55
CA LEU A 621 4.96 2.29 11.75
C LEU A 621 4.28 1.14 10.99
N ILE A 622 2.94 1.08 10.97
CA ILE A 622 2.20 0.02 10.26
C ILE A 622 2.29 0.21 8.74
N ILE A 623 2.17 1.44 8.23
CA ILE A 623 2.35 1.77 6.81
C ILE A 623 3.76 1.37 6.35
N LEU A 624 4.78 1.72 7.14
CA LEU A 624 6.18 1.41 6.87
C LEU A 624 6.46 -0.11 6.92
N ALA A 625 5.94 -0.82 7.92
CA ALA A 625 6.05 -2.27 8.01
C ALA A 625 5.34 -3.00 6.85
N LEU A 626 4.19 -2.49 6.39
CA LEU A 626 3.48 -3.05 5.23
C LEU A 626 4.19 -2.76 3.91
N MET A 627 4.78 -1.57 3.73
CA MET A 627 5.63 -1.26 2.58
C MET A 627 6.84 -2.21 2.51
N VAL A 628 7.59 -2.32 3.61
CA VAL A 628 8.76 -3.21 3.71
C VAL A 628 8.36 -4.66 3.46
N LEU A 629 7.28 -5.16 4.08
CA LEU A 629 6.82 -6.54 3.87
C LEU A 629 6.33 -6.78 2.44
N THR A 630 5.76 -5.76 1.78
CA THR A 630 5.36 -5.87 0.36
C THR A 630 6.57 -5.94 -0.57
N ILE A 631 7.60 -5.10 -0.34
CA ILE A 631 8.86 -5.14 -1.10
C ILE A 631 9.57 -6.48 -0.87
N LEU A 632 9.73 -6.92 0.39
CA LEU A 632 10.30 -8.22 0.72
C LEU A 632 9.49 -9.39 0.14
N SER A 633 8.18 -9.24 -0.10
CA SER A 633 7.38 -10.29 -0.75
C SER A 633 7.72 -10.49 -2.23
N LEU A 634 8.43 -9.55 -2.89
CA LEU A 634 8.85 -9.67 -4.29
C LEU A 634 9.82 -10.84 -4.49
N SER A 635 10.75 -11.06 -3.57
CA SER A 635 11.72 -12.17 -3.60
C SER A 635 11.14 -13.51 -3.14
N TRP A 636 9.90 -13.54 -2.63
CA TRP A 636 9.26 -14.79 -2.21
C TRP A 636 8.81 -15.62 -3.42
N PRO A 637 8.74 -16.96 -3.28
CA PRO A 637 8.13 -17.84 -4.28
C PRO A 637 6.75 -17.34 -4.73
N PRO A 638 6.40 -17.43 -6.03
CA PRO A 638 5.17 -16.84 -6.57
C PRO A 638 3.89 -17.25 -5.83
N ARG A 639 3.84 -18.51 -5.36
CA ARG A 639 2.70 -19.04 -4.58
C ARG A 639 2.58 -18.37 -3.20
N ALA A 640 3.70 -18.12 -2.51
CA ALA A 640 3.73 -17.42 -1.22
C ALA A 640 3.41 -15.92 -1.39
N ARG A 641 3.99 -15.27 -2.42
CA ARG A 641 3.70 -13.88 -2.81
C ARG A 641 2.22 -13.68 -3.12
N ALA A 642 1.60 -14.59 -3.88
CA ALA A 642 0.16 -14.57 -4.18
C ALA A 642 -0.71 -14.76 -2.93
N ILE A 643 -0.37 -15.70 -2.04
CA ILE A 643 -1.09 -15.89 -0.76
C ILE A 643 -1.03 -14.60 0.09
N TYR A 644 0.14 -13.97 0.21
CA TYR A 644 0.31 -12.71 0.92
C TYR A 644 -0.56 -11.59 0.34
N ILE A 645 -0.46 -11.34 -0.98
CA ILE A 645 -1.23 -10.29 -1.68
C ILE A 645 -2.74 -10.53 -1.54
N ASN A 646 -3.20 -11.78 -1.65
CA ASN A 646 -4.62 -12.13 -1.51
C ASN A 646 -5.13 -11.93 -0.07
N ILE A 647 -4.33 -12.28 0.95
CA ILE A 647 -4.67 -12.02 2.36
C ILE A 647 -4.75 -10.51 2.63
N VAL A 648 -3.76 -9.72 2.19
CA VAL A 648 -3.76 -8.25 2.36
C VAL A 648 -4.95 -7.62 1.63
N SER A 649 -5.26 -8.08 0.42
CA SER A 649 -6.42 -7.61 -0.36
C SER A 649 -7.75 -7.95 0.34
N PHE A 650 -7.91 -9.17 0.85
CA PHE A 650 -9.12 -9.57 1.58
C PHE A 650 -9.30 -8.78 2.89
N LEU A 651 -8.21 -8.56 3.63
CA LEU A 651 -8.22 -7.71 4.83
C LEU A 651 -8.60 -6.26 4.49
N TYR A 652 -8.03 -5.69 3.43
CA TYR A 652 -8.38 -4.34 2.96
C TYR A 652 -9.86 -4.22 2.58
N PHE A 653 -10.37 -5.14 1.75
CA PHE A 653 -11.77 -5.12 1.31
C PHE A 653 -12.78 -5.49 2.41
N SER A 654 -12.32 -5.91 3.60
CA SER A 654 -13.15 -6.08 4.80
C SER A 654 -13.45 -4.77 5.56
N LEU A 655 -13.15 -3.61 4.96
CA LEU A 655 -13.23 -2.28 5.56
C LEU A 655 -14.59 -1.85 6.12
N TRP A 656 -15.70 -2.53 5.78
CA TRP A 656 -17.03 -2.24 6.34
C TRP A 656 -17.41 -3.11 7.54
N LEU A 657 -16.75 -4.26 7.77
CA LEU A 657 -17.01 -5.11 8.95
C LEU A 657 -16.95 -4.34 10.29
N PRO A 658 -15.99 -3.43 10.54
CA PRO A 658 -15.95 -2.69 11.80
C PRO A 658 -17.09 -1.67 11.94
N GLN A 659 -17.77 -1.30 10.85
CA GLN A 659 -18.99 -0.48 10.89
C GLN A 659 -20.23 -1.35 11.13
N ILE A 660 -20.35 -2.50 10.45
CA ILE A 660 -21.45 -3.47 10.66
C ILE A 660 -21.52 -3.88 12.14
N TRP A 661 -20.36 -4.20 12.75
CA TRP A 661 -20.27 -4.53 14.17
C TRP A 661 -20.61 -3.35 15.10
N ARG A 662 -20.15 -2.12 14.78
CA ARG A 662 -20.47 -0.92 15.58
C ARG A 662 -21.95 -0.55 15.50
N ASN A 663 -22.58 -0.68 14.34
CA ASN A 663 -24.02 -0.51 14.15
C ASN A 663 -24.80 -1.47 15.06
N ALA A 664 -24.49 -2.77 15.00
CA ALA A 664 -25.17 -3.78 15.80
C ALA A 664 -24.99 -3.57 17.31
N ARG A 665 -23.76 -3.27 17.75
CA ARG A 665 -23.43 -3.03 19.16
C ARG A 665 -24.08 -1.75 19.71
N ARG A 666 -24.09 -0.65 18.95
CA ARG A 666 -24.67 0.65 19.36
C ARG A 666 -26.12 0.87 18.91
N ASN A 667 -26.78 -0.15 18.33
CA ASN A 667 -28.09 -0.05 17.67
C ASN A 667 -28.22 1.09 16.63
N SER A 668 -27.11 1.52 16.02
CA SER A 668 -27.08 2.75 15.23
C SER A 668 -27.54 2.54 13.78
N ARG A 669 -28.52 3.33 13.35
CA ARG A 669 -29.01 3.39 11.95
C ARG A 669 -28.37 4.56 11.18
N ARG A 670 -28.18 4.39 9.87
CA ARG A 670 -27.64 5.38 8.91
C ARG A 670 -26.37 6.09 9.42
N SER A 671 -25.29 5.33 9.59
CA SER A 671 -24.02 5.84 10.12
C SER A 671 -23.16 6.59 9.09
N PHE A 672 -23.06 6.07 7.86
CA PHE A 672 -22.46 6.74 6.70
C PHE A 672 -23.55 7.15 5.70
N SER A 673 -23.26 8.09 4.80
CA SER A 673 -24.14 8.40 3.67
C SER A 673 -24.01 7.35 2.57
N TRP A 674 -25.11 7.06 1.86
CA TRP A 674 -25.12 6.06 0.78
C TRP A 674 -24.18 6.43 -0.37
N ASN A 675 -24.06 7.73 -0.65
CA ASN A 675 -23.13 8.26 -1.66
C ASN A 675 -21.66 7.97 -1.27
N PHE A 676 -21.29 8.21 0.00
CA PHE A 676 -19.97 7.84 0.50
C PHE A 676 -19.75 6.33 0.49
N LEU A 677 -20.73 5.55 0.98
CA LEU A 677 -20.64 4.10 1.12
C LEU A 677 -20.41 3.39 -0.23
N ILE A 678 -21.26 3.70 -1.22
CA ILE A 678 -21.19 3.10 -2.56
C ILE A 678 -19.99 3.68 -3.32
N GLY A 679 -19.80 5.00 -3.28
CA GLY A 679 -18.74 5.68 -3.99
C GLY A 679 -17.33 5.27 -3.54
N GLN A 680 -17.07 5.19 -2.23
CA GLN A 680 -15.77 4.71 -1.71
C GLN A 680 -15.55 3.25 -2.08
N SER A 681 -16.57 2.39 -2.00
CA SER A 681 -16.44 0.98 -2.39
C SER A 681 -16.05 0.84 -3.86
N LEU A 682 -16.71 1.57 -4.76
CA LEU A 682 -16.41 1.55 -6.20
C LEU A 682 -15.03 2.14 -6.50
N CYS A 683 -14.69 3.30 -5.92
CA CYS A 683 -13.40 3.96 -6.14
C CYS A 683 -12.21 3.18 -5.54
N ARG A 684 -12.42 2.34 -4.53
CA ARG A 684 -11.38 1.46 -3.95
C ARG A 684 -11.26 0.11 -4.66
N LEU A 685 -12.32 -0.34 -5.34
CA LEU A 685 -12.27 -1.49 -6.26
C LEU A 685 -11.62 -1.14 -7.61
N ALA A 686 -11.73 0.11 -8.09
CA ALA A 686 -11.26 0.50 -9.43
C ALA A 686 -9.76 0.22 -9.72
N PRO A 687 -8.79 0.47 -8.80
CA PRO A 687 -7.39 0.14 -9.05
C PRO A 687 -7.15 -1.38 -9.17
N PHE A 688 -7.88 -2.19 -8.40
CA PHE A 688 -7.83 -3.65 -8.48
C PHE A 688 -8.49 -4.16 -9.76
N ALA A 689 -9.59 -3.55 -10.19
CA ALA A 689 -10.25 -3.87 -11.45
C ALA A 689 -9.30 -3.72 -12.64
N TYR A 690 -8.41 -2.71 -12.62
CA TYR A 690 -7.38 -2.56 -13.65
C TYR A 690 -6.43 -3.77 -13.70
N PHE A 691 -5.75 -4.10 -12.60
CA PHE A 691 -4.75 -5.19 -12.62
C PHE A 691 -5.36 -6.58 -12.83
N TYR A 692 -6.55 -6.85 -12.30
CA TYR A 692 -7.17 -8.19 -12.40
C TYR A 692 -7.98 -8.41 -13.69
N LEU A 693 -8.49 -7.36 -14.36
CA LEU A 693 -9.33 -7.49 -15.57
C LEU A 693 -8.65 -7.01 -16.87
N TYR A 694 -7.56 -6.25 -16.80
CA TYR A 694 -6.89 -5.71 -17.99
C TYR A 694 -5.57 -6.42 -18.27
N ASN A 695 -5.60 -7.35 -19.23
CA ASN A 695 -4.48 -8.22 -19.61
C ASN A 695 -3.22 -7.43 -20.06
N ASN A 696 -3.40 -6.21 -20.58
CA ASN A 696 -2.31 -5.38 -21.12
C ASN A 696 -1.82 -4.31 -20.11
N ASN A 697 -1.96 -4.58 -18.80
CA ASN A 697 -1.54 -3.69 -17.72
C ASN A 697 0.00 -3.47 -17.72
N PHE A 698 0.45 -2.36 -17.15
CA PHE A 698 1.86 -1.96 -17.19
C PHE A 698 2.81 -2.79 -16.29
N LEU A 699 2.27 -3.68 -15.44
CA LEU A 699 3.06 -4.60 -14.61
C LEU A 699 3.11 -6.03 -15.18
N PHE A 700 2.50 -6.27 -16.36
CA PHE A 700 2.40 -7.59 -17.00
C PHE A 700 1.84 -8.68 -16.07
N VAL A 701 0.97 -8.29 -15.13
CA VAL A 701 0.31 -9.17 -14.16
C VAL A 701 -0.75 -10.01 -14.88
N PRO A 702 -0.80 -11.35 -14.68
CA PRO A 702 -1.81 -12.20 -15.28
C PRO A 702 -3.22 -11.86 -14.72
N SER A 703 -4.20 -11.77 -15.62
CA SER A 703 -5.59 -11.47 -15.29
C SER A 703 -6.27 -12.63 -14.54
N ASP A 704 -6.84 -12.37 -13.36
CA ASP A 704 -7.67 -13.32 -12.62
C ASP A 704 -9.04 -12.71 -12.31
N TRP A 705 -9.99 -12.91 -13.23
CA TRP A 705 -11.37 -12.47 -13.03
C TRP A 705 -12.09 -13.22 -11.90
N ILE A 706 -11.60 -14.39 -11.46
CA ILE A 706 -12.24 -15.20 -10.42
C ILE A 706 -11.97 -14.57 -9.05
N THR A 707 -10.70 -14.33 -8.72
CA THR A 707 -10.33 -13.65 -7.46
C THR A 707 -10.95 -12.26 -7.38
N PHE A 708 -10.96 -11.50 -8.48
CA PHE A 708 -11.64 -10.20 -8.50
C PHE A 708 -13.16 -10.30 -8.28
N SER A 709 -13.83 -11.27 -8.92
CA SER A 709 -15.27 -11.50 -8.70
C SER A 709 -15.59 -11.88 -7.25
N CYS A 710 -14.74 -12.68 -6.61
CA CYS A 710 -14.84 -12.99 -5.18
C CYS A 710 -14.69 -11.75 -4.29
N LEU A 711 -13.73 -10.87 -4.57
CA LEU A 711 -13.54 -9.61 -3.84
C LEU A 711 -14.73 -8.64 -4.03
N VAL A 712 -15.25 -8.51 -5.25
CA VAL A 712 -16.47 -7.72 -5.53
C VAL A 712 -17.67 -8.29 -4.78
N GLY A 713 -17.88 -9.60 -4.81
CA GLY A 713 -18.94 -10.28 -4.07
C GLY A 713 -18.83 -10.09 -2.55
N TRP A 714 -17.60 -10.10 -2.01
CA TRP A 714 -17.34 -9.84 -0.60
C TRP A 714 -17.66 -8.41 -0.16
N VAL A 715 -17.27 -7.41 -0.95
CA VAL A 715 -17.64 -6.00 -0.70
C VAL A 715 -19.15 -5.81 -0.83
N TRP A 716 -19.77 -6.40 -1.86
CA TRP A 716 -21.22 -6.30 -2.10
C TRP A 716 -22.03 -6.95 -0.96
N THR A 717 -21.56 -8.08 -0.42
CA THR A 717 -22.17 -8.73 0.76
C THR A 717 -22.15 -7.81 1.98
N GLN A 718 -21.03 -7.11 2.24
CA GLN A 718 -20.95 -6.13 3.33
C GLN A 718 -21.90 -4.93 3.12
N LEU A 719 -22.03 -4.44 1.89
CA LEU A 719 -22.98 -3.37 1.55
C LEU A 719 -24.43 -3.83 1.76
N LEU A 720 -24.77 -5.06 1.36
CA LEU A 720 -26.09 -5.66 1.57
C LEU A 720 -26.42 -5.79 3.06
N LEU A 721 -25.47 -6.24 3.89
CA LEU A 721 -25.64 -6.27 5.36
C LEU A 721 -25.88 -4.88 5.94
N LEU A 722 -25.17 -3.84 5.49
CA LEU A 722 -25.41 -2.45 5.91
C LEU A 722 -26.79 -1.92 5.48
N ILE A 723 -27.29 -2.34 4.31
CA ILE A 723 -28.65 -2.04 3.84
C ILE A 723 -29.69 -2.70 4.75
N MET A 724 -29.52 -3.99 5.09
CA MET A 724 -30.44 -4.71 5.98
C MET A 724 -30.47 -4.11 7.39
N GLN A 725 -29.31 -3.76 7.96
CA GLN A 725 -29.21 -3.06 9.26
C GLN A 725 -29.94 -1.71 9.28
N ASN A 726 -30.08 -1.04 8.13
CA ASN A 726 -30.74 0.26 8.03
C ASN A 726 -32.28 0.12 7.92
N PHE A 727 -32.78 -0.87 7.20
CA PHE A 727 -34.22 -1.05 6.95
C PHE A 727 -34.96 -1.85 8.03
N TRP A 728 -34.33 -2.88 8.60
CA TRP A 728 -34.95 -3.73 9.62
C TRP A 728 -34.51 -3.30 11.03
N GLU A 729 -33.61 -4.06 11.65
CA GLU A 729 -32.95 -3.69 12.91
C GLU A 729 -31.44 -3.95 12.80
N PRO A 730 -30.56 -3.10 13.38
CA PRO A 730 -29.11 -3.28 13.33
C PRO A 730 -28.58 -4.61 13.90
N ARG A 731 -29.40 -5.33 14.68
CA ARG A 731 -29.08 -6.62 15.31
C ARG A 731 -29.63 -7.85 14.57
N LEU A 732 -30.55 -7.66 13.62
CA LEU A 732 -31.25 -8.76 12.97
C LEU A 732 -30.30 -9.55 12.05
N GLY A 733 -30.33 -10.88 12.16
CA GLY A 733 -29.54 -11.79 11.33
C GLY A 733 -28.14 -12.16 11.85
N ILE A 734 -27.72 -11.67 13.02
CA ILE A 734 -26.42 -12.07 13.62
C ILE A 734 -26.67 -12.91 14.90
N PRO A 735 -26.23 -14.18 14.96
CA PRO A 735 -26.52 -15.09 16.07
C PRO A 735 -25.58 -14.82 17.27
N PHE A 736 -25.84 -13.75 18.03
CA PHE A 736 -25.15 -13.48 19.28
C PHE A 736 -25.81 -14.21 20.47
N PRO A 737 -25.03 -14.83 21.38
CA PRO A 737 -25.55 -15.32 22.65
C PRO A 737 -26.21 -14.21 23.48
N GLN A 738 -27.26 -14.54 24.24
CA GLN A 738 -27.84 -13.62 25.21
C GLN A 738 -26.77 -13.18 26.22
N GLY A 739 -26.67 -11.87 26.46
CA GLY A 739 -25.62 -11.26 27.30
C GLY A 739 -24.38 -10.73 26.56
N TRP A 740 -24.13 -11.11 25.29
CA TRP A 740 -22.97 -10.60 24.53
C TRP A 740 -23.14 -9.18 23.96
N MET A 741 -24.34 -8.62 24.03
CA MET A 741 -24.63 -7.23 23.65
C MET A 741 -25.20 -6.43 24.81
N PRO A 742 -24.88 -5.13 24.94
CA PRO A 742 -25.58 -4.25 25.87
C PRO A 742 -27.08 -4.25 25.62
N GLU A 743 -27.87 -4.18 26.68
CA GLU A 743 -29.31 -3.96 26.59
C GLU A 743 -29.59 -2.58 25.98
N VAL A 744 -30.48 -2.56 24.98
CA VAL A 744 -30.97 -1.29 24.41
C VAL A 744 -32.05 -0.77 25.34
N TRP A 745 -31.91 0.48 25.78
CA TRP A 745 -32.94 1.12 26.59
C TRP A 745 -34.17 1.42 25.73
N ASP A 746 -35.32 0.81 26.06
CA ASP A 746 -36.59 1.20 25.47
C ASP A 746 -37.00 2.58 26.00
N TYR A 747 -36.69 3.60 25.21
CA TYR A 747 -37.11 4.99 25.46
C TYR A 747 -38.63 5.15 25.56
N HIS A 748 -39.42 4.22 25.03
CA HIS A 748 -40.88 4.26 25.10
C HIS A 748 -41.43 3.23 26.10
N ARG A 749 -40.71 2.94 27.21
CA ARG A 749 -41.15 1.98 28.23
C ARG A 749 -42.60 2.29 28.69
N ILE A 750 -43.42 1.24 28.76
CA ILE A 750 -44.76 1.30 29.35
C ILE A 750 -44.59 1.49 30.87
N LEU A 751 -45.20 2.53 31.44
CA LEU A 751 -45.17 2.77 32.88
C LEU A 751 -46.28 1.99 33.58
N ARG A 752 -45.92 1.16 34.56
CA ARG A 752 -46.87 0.71 35.59
C ARG A 752 -46.86 1.69 36.76
N GLN A 753 -47.99 1.74 37.46
CA GLN A 753 -48.11 2.45 38.73
C GLN A 753 -47.13 1.88 39.78
N ASP A 754 -46.83 0.56 39.72
CA ASP A 754 -45.80 -0.10 40.56
C ASP A 754 -44.37 0.44 40.32
N ASP A 755 -44.03 0.79 39.07
CA ASP A 755 -42.72 1.38 38.72
C ASP A 755 -42.58 2.79 39.33
N ILE A 756 -43.67 3.57 39.29
CA ILE A 756 -43.70 4.94 39.81
C ILE A 756 -43.60 4.94 41.34
N GLU A 757 -44.32 4.04 42.01
CA GLU A 757 -44.30 3.89 43.47
C GLU A 757 -42.97 3.34 44.01
N SER A 758 -42.20 2.62 43.17
CA SER A 758 -40.83 2.19 43.49
C SER A 758 -39.73 3.21 43.09
N GLY A 759 -40.11 4.45 42.74
CA GLY A 759 -39.16 5.53 42.43
C GLY A 759 -38.44 5.39 41.09
N VAL A 760 -38.99 4.61 40.15
CA VAL A 760 -38.36 4.34 38.84
C VAL A 760 -38.50 5.53 37.87
N VAL A 761 -39.23 6.60 38.23
CA VAL A 761 -39.38 7.83 37.44
C VAL A 761 -39.14 9.07 38.33
N ILE A 762 -38.36 10.04 37.85
CA ILE A 762 -38.09 11.31 38.54
C ILE A 762 -39.02 12.38 37.95
N GLY A 763 -39.78 13.07 38.80
CA GLY A 763 -40.69 14.15 38.40
C GLY A 763 -42.18 13.80 38.33
N LEU A 764 -42.59 12.60 38.80
CA LEU A 764 -43.99 12.36 39.19
C LEU A 764 -44.11 12.52 40.71
N GLU A 765 -44.66 13.64 41.16
CA GLU A 765 -45.05 13.77 42.56
C GLU A 765 -46.27 12.89 42.86
N LEU A 766 -46.20 12.15 43.98
CA LEU A 766 -47.23 11.19 44.40
C LEU A 766 -48.37 11.90 45.14
N ASP A 767 -48.95 12.89 44.45
CA ASP A 767 -49.98 13.78 44.97
C ASP A 767 -51.33 13.05 45.09
N SER A 768 -51.44 12.31 46.19
CA SER A 768 -52.52 11.39 46.54
C SER A 768 -53.79 12.08 47.06
N SER A 769 -54.04 13.33 46.63
CA SER A 769 -55.20 14.13 47.04
C SER A 769 -55.66 15.18 46.02
N SER A 770 -55.35 15.05 44.72
CA SER A 770 -55.84 15.96 43.66
C SER A 770 -57.33 15.74 43.30
N SER A 771 -58.21 15.97 44.27
CA SER A 771 -59.67 15.98 44.09
C SER A 771 -60.13 17.22 43.32
N ALA A 772 -60.03 17.18 42.00
CA ALA A 772 -60.67 18.10 41.05
C ALA A 772 -60.49 19.61 41.36
N SER A 773 -59.26 20.04 41.62
CA SER A 773 -58.88 21.46 41.64
C SER A 773 -59.02 22.06 40.23
N SER A 774 -60.06 22.87 40.01
CA SER A 774 -60.27 23.57 38.75
C SER A 774 -59.35 24.79 38.62
N SER A 775 -58.21 24.63 37.94
CA SER A 775 -57.51 25.76 37.35
C SER A 775 -58.36 26.35 36.21
N THR A 776 -58.59 27.66 36.24
CA THR A 776 -59.43 28.35 35.24
C THR A 776 -58.64 28.63 33.96
N VAL A 777 -58.78 27.75 32.96
CA VAL A 777 -58.37 28.01 31.57
C VAL A 777 -59.56 27.81 30.66
N GLU A 778 -60.11 28.90 30.12
CA GLU A 778 -61.24 28.84 29.18
C GLU A 778 -60.75 28.39 27.79
N GLY A 779 -60.92 27.10 27.49
CA GLY A 779 -60.49 26.49 26.23
C GLY A 779 -61.36 25.28 25.85
N ALA A 780 -61.53 25.04 24.56
CA ALA A 780 -62.53 24.09 24.04
C ALA A 780 -62.19 22.59 24.27
N ASP A 781 -60.93 22.26 24.55
CA ASP A 781 -60.43 20.87 24.57
C ASP A 781 -60.87 20.02 25.77
N HIS A 782 -61.39 20.64 26.84
CA HIS A 782 -61.75 19.94 28.08
C HIS A 782 -62.80 18.82 27.91
N LYS A 783 -63.62 18.83 26.84
CA LYS A 783 -64.52 17.70 26.54
C LYS A 783 -63.76 16.44 26.13
N GLY A 784 -62.92 16.53 25.11
CA GLY A 784 -62.18 15.37 24.57
C GLY A 784 -61.26 14.75 25.61
N LEU A 785 -60.56 15.58 26.39
CA LEU A 785 -59.74 15.16 27.54
C LEU A 785 -60.55 14.37 28.58
N ARG A 786 -61.75 14.84 28.94
CA ARG A 786 -62.61 14.21 29.96
C ARG A 786 -63.32 12.93 29.47
N GLU A 787 -63.45 12.76 28.16
CA GLU A 787 -63.94 11.52 27.54
C GLU A 787 -62.79 10.49 27.42
N ARG A 788 -61.63 10.90 26.90
CA ARG A 788 -60.39 10.10 26.87
C ARG A 788 -60.01 9.54 28.23
N ALA A 789 -60.09 10.36 29.28
CA ALA A 789 -59.81 9.95 30.66
C ALA A 789 -60.80 8.89 31.21
N LYS A 790 -62.06 8.87 30.74
CA LYS A 790 -63.01 7.80 31.09
C LYS A 790 -62.69 6.50 30.35
N GLU A 791 -62.38 6.60 29.06
CA GLU A 791 -62.04 5.44 28.22
C GLU A 791 -60.77 4.73 28.71
N LEU A 792 -59.69 5.48 28.95
CA LEU A 792 -58.46 4.93 29.53
C LEU A 792 -58.70 4.30 30.90
N LYS A 793 -59.55 4.92 31.75
CA LYS A 793 -59.91 4.35 33.06
C LYS A 793 -60.70 3.05 32.96
N GLN A 794 -61.58 2.89 31.97
CA GLN A 794 -62.23 1.62 31.66
C GLN A 794 -61.20 0.55 31.26
N ARG A 795 -60.24 0.91 30.39
CA ARG A 795 -59.12 0.04 29.99
C ARG A 795 -58.10 -0.23 31.11
N GLY A 796 -58.21 0.43 32.26
CA GLY A 796 -57.32 0.23 33.43
C GLY A 796 -56.04 1.07 33.43
N MET A 797 -56.06 2.20 32.72
CA MET A 797 -54.98 3.19 32.71
C MET A 797 -55.44 4.53 33.30
N THR A 798 -54.50 5.33 33.79
CA THR A 798 -54.74 6.74 34.18
C THR A 798 -53.82 7.66 33.40
N LEU A 799 -54.29 8.87 33.12
CA LEU A 799 -53.42 9.94 32.62
C LEU A 799 -52.76 10.64 33.80
N ARG A 800 -51.48 10.97 33.66
CA ARG A 800 -50.71 11.87 34.54
C ARG A 800 -50.17 13.04 33.69
N ASN A 801 -50.17 14.23 34.25
CA ASN A 801 -49.53 15.41 33.63
C ASN A 801 -48.09 15.52 34.16
N VAL A 802 -47.12 15.79 33.30
CA VAL A 802 -45.70 16.03 33.65
C VAL A 802 -45.13 17.09 32.73
N ASP A 803 -44.32 18.03 33.23
CA ASP A 803 -43.76 19.10 32.41
C ASP A 803 -42.54 18.66 31.60
N CYS A 804 -42.54 18.93 30.29
CA CYS A 804 -41.35 18.68 29.48
C CYS A 804 -40.35 19.83 29.60
N ALA A 805 -39.27 19.64 30.36
CA ALA A 805 -38.26 20.67 30.63
C ALA A 805 -37.52 21.26 29.39
N ILE A 806 -37.74 20.73 28.18
CA ILE A 806 -37.19 21.29 26.92
C ILE A 806 -38.11 22.40 26.36
N CYS A 807 -39.43 22.20 26.32
CA CYS A 807 -40.39 23.16 25.77
C CYS A 807 -41.22 23.91 26.83
N ARG A 808 -41.27 23.40 28.07
CA ARG A 808 -42.10 23.87 29.19
C ARG A 808 -43.61 23.77 28.93
N GLU A 809 -44.01 22.77 28.14
CA GLU A 809 -45.41 22.41 27.89
C GLU A 809 -45.76 21.14 28.67
N GLU A 810 -46.99 21.07 29.18
CA GLU A 810 -47.53 19.89 29.86
C GLU A 810 -47.62 18.68 28.90
N MET A 811 -47.14 17.53 29.35
CA MET A 811 -47.26 16.24 28.68
C MET A 811 -48.28 15.36 29.41
N LEU A 812 -49.14 14.70 28.62
CA LEU A 812 -50.07 13.67 29.11
C LEU A 812 -49.46 12.27 28.95
N VAL A 813 -49.18 11.59 30.05
CA VAL A 813 -48.58 10.25 30.08
C VAL A 813 -49.60 9.20 30.57
N PRO A 814 -49.93 8.17 29.79
CA PRO A 814 -50.75 7.05 30.25
C PRO A 814 -49.95 6.07 31.11
N VAL A 815 -50.49 5.75 32.29
CA VAL A 815 -49.91 4.82 33.29
C VAL A 815 -50.86 3.63 33.47
N VAL A 816 -50.33 2.40 33.46
CA VAL A 816 -51.10 1.18 33.71
C VAL A 816 -51.27 0.97 35.22
N MET A 817 -52.51 0.73 35.67
CA MET A 817 -52.81 0.49 37.10
C MET A 817 -52.23 -0.86 37.57
N THR A 818 -51.88 -0.92 38.85
CA THR A 818 -51.32 -2.12 39.50
C THR A 818 -52.26 -3.33 39.37
N GLY A 819 -51.69 -4.53 39.28
CA GLY A 819 -52.44 -5.79 39.28
C GLY A 819 -53.30 -6.10 38.04
N LYS A 820 -53.26 -5.31 36.97
CA LYS A 820 -53.94 -5.63 35.70
C LYS A 820 -53.01 -6.29 34.68
N PRO A 821 -53.52 -7.24 33.85
CA PRO A 821 -52.76 -7.80 32.74
C PRO A 821 -52.48 -6.73 31.67
N ASP A 822 -51.48 -6.99 30.82
CA ASP A 822 -51.12 -6.08 29.74
C ASP A 822 -52.33 -5.83 28.82
N PRO A 823 -52.71 -4.56 28.54
CA PRO A 823 -53.86 -4.30 27.71
C PRO A 823 -53.64 -4.79 26.28
N SER A 824 -54.70 -5.18 25.57
CA SER A 824 -54.64 -5.47 24.14
C SER A 824 -54.63 -4.17 23.33
N TRP A 825 -53.43 -3.65 23.06
CA TRP A 825 -53.24 -2.32 22.47
C TRP A 825 -53.70 -2.23 21.02
N SER A 826 -54.46 -1.18 20.72
CA SER A 826 -54.76 -0.75 19.35
C SER A 826 -53.53 -0.11 18.69
N MET A 827 -53.53 -0.03 17.35
CA MET A 827 -52.55 0.79 16.62
C MET A 827 -52.58 2.27 17.06
N ALA A 828 -53.75 2.78 17.49
CA ALA A 828 -53.87 4.11 18.07
C ALA A 828 -53.07 4.24 19.38
N ASP A 829 -53.23 3.27 20.29
CA ASP A 829 -52.53 3.25 21.59
C ASP A 829 -51.00 3.13 21.39
N MET A 830 -50.56 2.35 20.39
CA MET A 830 -49.14 2.27 19.99
C MET A 830 -48.57 3.57 19.41
N LEU A 831 -49.40 4.42 18.79
CA LEU A 831 -49.00 5.75 18.36
C LEU A 831 -48.97 6.74 19.53
N GLU A 832 -49.89 6.61 20.49
CA GLU A 832 -49.93 7.44 21.71
C GLU A 832 -48.70 7.22 22.61
N ARG A 833 -48.22 5.98 22.76
CA ARG A 833 -46.92 5.65 23.40
C ARG A 833 -45.71 6.35 22.77
N LYS A 834 -45.80 6.80 21.51
CA LYS A 834 -44.71 7.54 20.85
C LYS A 834 -44.77 9.06 21.05
N SER A 835 -45.66 9.56 21.90
CA SER A 835 -45.71 10.98 22.30
C SER A 835 -44.61 11.37 23.29
N TYR A 836 -44.18 10.43 24.14
CA TYR A 836 -43.20 10.64 25.21
C TYR A 836 -42.00 9.69 25.13
N MET A 837 -40.87 10.13 25.68
CA MET A 837 -39.66 9.32 25.87
C MET A 837 -39.14 9.43 27.31
N ILE A 838 -38.72 8.30 27.87
CA ILE A 838 -38.12 8.15 29.20
C ILE A 838 -36.65 7.80 29.04
N THR A 839 -35.75 8.57 29.64
CA THR A 839 -34.30 8.31 29.61
C THR A 839 -33.87 7.19 30.58
N PRO A 840 -32.68 6.57 30.40
CA PRO A 840 -32.09 5.67 31.40
C PRO A 840 -31.95 6.32 32.78
N CYS A 841 -31.68 7.62 32.81
CA CYS A 841 -31.67 8.45 34.02
C CYS A 841 -33.05 8.93 34.47
N ARG A 842 -34.14 8.25 34.06
CA ARG A 842 -35.49 8.35 34.62
C ARG A 842 -36.19 9.71 34.47
N HIS A 843 -35.74 10.54 33.53
CA HIS A 843 -36.36 11.81 33.18
C HIS A 843 -37.22 11.66 31.92
N MET A 844 -38.33 12.40 31.84
CA MET A 844 -39.30 12.29 30.75
C MET A 844 -39.34 13.55 29.86
N PHE A 845 -39.51 13.35 28.55
CA PHE A 845 -39.52 14.43 27.56
C PHE A 845 -40.44 14.11 26.38
N HIS A 846 -41.01 15.13 25.74
CA HIS A 846 -41.69 14.98 24.44
C HIS A 846 -40.76 14.34 23.42
N THR A 847 -41.22 13.31 22.72
CA THR A 847 -40.44 12.58 21.70
C THR A 847 -39.78 13.53 20.71
N LYS A 848 -40.54 14.48 20.16
CA LYS A 848 -40.05 15.52 19.23
C LYS A 848 -38.93 16.37 19.85
N CYS A 849 -39.03 16.71 21.12
CA CYS A 849 -38.06 17.55 21.82
C CYS A 849 -36.77 16.77 22.12
N LEU A 850 -36.87 15.52 22.59
CA LEU A 850 -35.71 14.69 22.85
C LEU A 850 -35.01 14.25 21.56
N GLU A 851 -35.75 13.96 20.48
CA GLU A 851 -35.18 13.74 19.14
C GLU A 851 -34.39 14.96 18.62
N GLN A 852 -34.94 16.17 18.78
CA GLN A 852 -34.23 17.40 18.39
C GLN A 852 -32.99 17.63 19.26
N TRP A 853 -33.07 17.30 20.56
CA TRP A 853 -31.93 17.37 21.47
C TRP A 853 -30.84 16.36 21.10
N PHE A 854 -31.18 15.11 20.79
CA PHE A 854 -30.23 14.07 20.36
C PHE A 854 -29.46 14.43 19.09
N ARG A 855 -30.05 15.21 18.17
CA ARG A 855 -29.32 15.76 17.00
C ARG A 855 -28.17 16.67 17.43
N LYS A 856 -28.28 17.35 18.58
CA LYS A 856 -27.25 18.24 19.14
C LYS A 856 -26.32 17.53 20.15
N ARG A 857 -26.86 16.85 21.17
CA ARG A 857 -26.10 16.21 22.27
C ARG A 857 -26.77 14.89 22.74
N LEU A 858 -25.98 13.85 22.99
CA LEU A 858 -26.44 12.56 23.55
C LEU A 858 -26.39 12.57 25.10
N VAL A 859 -26.96 13.61 25.72
CA VAL A 859 -26.82 13.91 27.15
C VAL A 859 -28.17 14.37 27.70
N CYS A 860 -28.56 13.98 28.90
CA CYS A 860 -29.85 14.38 29.50
C CYS A 860 -29.94 15.90 29.71
N PRO A 861 -31.01 16.58 29.23
CA PRO A 861 -31.21 18.02 29.48
C PRO A 861 -31.24 18.41 30.96
N ILE A 862 -31.70 17.52 31.84
CA ILE A 862 -31.89 17.80 33.27
C ILE A 862 -30.62 17.41 34.06
N CYS A 863 -30.37 16.11 34.25
CA CYS A 863 -29.26 15.64 35.11
C CYS A 863 -27.88 15.54 34.40
N ARG A 864 -27.80 15.82 33.10
CA ARG A 864 -26.57 15.72 32.28
C ARG A 864 -25.94 14.31 32.18
N GLU A 865 -26.70 13.26 32.49
CA GLU A 865 -26.28 11.86 32.28
C GLU A 865 -26.12 11.51 30.79
N ASP A 866 -25.17 10.63 30.45
CA ASP A 866 -24.82 10.28 29.06
C ASP A 866 -25.80 9.22 28.50
N LEU A 867 -26.54 9.57 27.44
CA LEU A 867 -27.68 8.80 26.93
C LEU A 867 -27.27 7.75 25.88
N GLN A 868 -28.11 6.72 25.69
CA GLN A 868 -27.98 5.80 24.55
C GLN A 868 -28.56 6.44 23.26
N PRO A 869 -28.01 6.21 22.06
CA PRO A 869 -28.65 6.66 20.83
C PRO A 869 -29.96 5.90 20.53
N LEU A 870 -30.87 6.55 19.79
CA LEU A 870 -32.05 5.95 19.16
C LEU A 870 -31.66 5.06 17.95
#